data_AF-A0ABD6YSE1-F1
#
_entry.id   AF-A0ABD6YSE1-F1
#
_cell.length_a   1.000
_cell.length_b   1.000
_cell.length_c   1.000
_cell.angle_alpha   90.00
_cell.angle_beta   90.00
_cell.angle_gamma   90.00
#
_symmetry.space_group_name_H-M   'P 1'
#
loop_
_entity.id
_entity.type
_entity.pdbx_description
1 polymer ?
#
loop_
_entity_poly.entity_id
_entity_poly.type
_entity_poly.pdbx_seq_one_letter_code
_entity_poly.pdbx_strand_id
1 'polypeptide(L)'
;MNNTTTYRSCSRIFSALFSVLLLTFSVASCSPDNNEGASAGGEGMKMVIKVDGVIGTEVIQPVSKMAVASVSSTMSLTGGTTAGNTSGLTTASGFIADAKAEQAPMVAAVGNQILKSAIASTGNLNNNLIAATQPMPMGYTYRILIYDKATGLLWKTVQATSGTPVSLDAVKGGTYTWYAYSYNNNETIPEPANTASPSIDTAIDKDLLYATGEVVVAKTPQNQQDTYNVAITFQHKVAQVSVKVDASILAEYATINSFKASFAQNNYLKKGTFDIKGGSISNLQVISTTDIFTTLSPTNVWEANYYTADPAALTSYKVNIDDLQVHFTDAAPGVADRNLATYNGAANKPSFTYNFTSPASGQRLLGVANLWYMLTSKRILHISNNTSYGYALEQGRSWAFLNAKENFGNLPTSLVKMAPWTSGGGAWIGGNATDDKTENWVNYSASTTGDNNIINKINPTDASKKPDIIILGYDVLYIRPAVATALLDYINNNGIVIMLLQDSVGTENRSFFNSLFGVSNITLDSNGSGGAMYPLVGTDPNDKILNGQVGDARGQYWGEDAGTTLGIVNVPLSQVTVYSYGKAINRTGSNSGITMFKHNTKNFFYIGDGGFVSNGDLTSAVICPFNYDATTKRPLPKPYGDAGNGYTARSKSAYNSIVMGNIMVWAARTSEFNGFKPWKYAAPPTP
;
A
#
# COMPACT_ATOMS: atom_id res chain seq x y z
N MET A 1 -18.51 64.13 28.47
CA MET A 1 -18.96 63.50 29.73
C MET A 1 -18.17 62.22 29.87
N ASN A 2 -17.07 62.30 30.60
CA ASN A 2 -16.95 61.84 31.99
C ASN A 2 -16.72 60.32 32.03
N ASN A 3 -15.74 59.78 32.74
CA ASN A 3 -14.56 60.33 33.39
C ASN A 3 -13.77 59.10 33.92
N THR A 4 -12.42 59.15 33.84
CA THR A 4 -11.45 58.85 34.94
C THR A 4 -11.47 57.47 35.63
N THR A 5 -10.40 56.86 36.16
CA THR A 5 -9.00 57.21 36.54
C THR A 5 -8.43 55.88 37.10
N THR A 6 -7.28 55.33 36.70
CA THR A 6 -5.87 55.59 37.10
C THR A 6 -5.42 55.33 38.55
N TYR A 7 -4.12 54.94 38.62
CA TYR A 7 -3.07 55.13 39.64
C TYR A 7 -2.77 53.96 40.60
N ARG A 8 -1.54 53.73 41.09
CA ARG A 8 -0.22 54.44 41.17
C ARG A 8 0.84 53.35 41.55
N SER A 9 2.17 53.47 41.52
CA SER A 9 3.07 54.52 42.08
C SER A 9 4.54 54.22 41.65
N CYS A 10 5.35 55.20 41.21
CA CYS A 10 6.36 56.02 41.95
C CYS A 10 7.78 55.40 41.94
N SER A 11 8.92 56.11 41.85
CA SER A 11 9.27 57.55 41.66
C SER A 11 10.82 57.65 41.48
N ARG A 12 11.35 58.51 40.59
CA ARG A 12 12.10 59.79 40.88
C ARG A 12 13.60 59.64 41.25
N ILE A 13 14.57 60.52 40.94
CA ILE A 13 14.77 61.74 40.08
C ILE A 13 16.22 62.28 40.35
N PHE A 14 16.82 63.00 39.38
CA PHE A 14 17.86 64.08 39.49
C PHE A 14 19.32 63.74 39.92
N SER A 15 20.41 64.46 39.58
CA SER A 15 20.76 65.54 38.61
C SER A 15 22.25 65.95 38.75
N ALA A 16 22.81 66.60 37.70
CA ALA A 16 23.80 67.71 37.72
C ALA A 16 25.27 67.41 38.18
N LEU A 17 26.37 68.07 37.78
CA LEU A 17 26.80 69.05 36.75
C LEU A 17 28.35 69.16 36.87
N PHE A 18 29.05 69.53 35.79
CA PHE A 18 30.30 70.36 35.69
C PHE A 18 31.52 70.09 36.61
N SER A 19 32.71 69.86 36.03
CA SER A 19 33.69 70.94 35.71
C SER A 19 35.07 70.41 35.30
N VAL A 20 35.71 71.23 34.47
CA VAL A 20 36.99 71.11 33.76
C VAL A 20 38.19 71.41 34.65
N LEU A 21 39.33 70.71 34.47
CA LEU A 21 40.66 71.35 34.52
C LEU A 21 41.73 70.54 33.77
N LEU A 22 42.37 71.20 32.80
CA LEU A 22 43.61 70.79 32.13
C LEU A 22 44.80 70.81 33.10
N LEU A 23 45.75 69.89 32.94
CA LEU A 23 47.19 70.21 33.03
C LEU A 23 48.04 69.15 32.32
N THR A 24 48.74 69.60 31.29
CA THR A 24 49.78 68.90 30.51
C THR A 24 51.12 68.91 31.25
N PHE A 25 51.87 67.80 31.23
CA PHE A 25 53.33 67.83 31.14
C PHE A 25 53.86 66.67 30.27
N SER A 26 54.74 67.08 29.36
CA SER A 26 55.58 66.35 28.41
C SER A 26 56.61 65.40 29.05
N VAL A 27 56.99 64.29 28.39
CA VAL A 27 58.23 64.11 27.59
C VAL A 27 58.37 62.66 27.08
N ALA A 28 59.06 62.52 25.95
CA ALA A 28 59.32 61.29 25.21
C ALA A 28 60.38 60.37 25.84
N SER A 29 60.34 59.07 25.54
CA SER A 29 61.54 58.27 25.25
C SER A 29 61.21 57.01 24.40
N CYS A 30 62.11 56.69 23.48
CA CYS A 30 62.03 55.64 22.46
C CYS A 30 62.38 54.23 22.98
N SER A 31 61.59 53.23 22.55
CA SER A 31 61.92 51.98 21.82
C SER A 31 63.07 51.04 22.30
N PRO A 32 63.17 49.81 21.73
CA PRO A 32 62.33 48.62 21.87
C PRO A 32 63.12 47.49 22.58
N ASP A 33 62.48 46.40 23.00
CA ASP A 33 63.21 45.12 23.13
C ASP A 33 62.32 43.95 22.77
N ASN A 34 62.73 43.27 21.69
CA ASN A 34 62.25 41.96 21.30
C ASN A 34 62.87 40.93 22.25
N ASN A 35 62.04 40.08 22.84
CA ASN A 35 62.48 38.75 23.23
C ASN A 35 61.35 37.77 22.94
N GLU A 36 61.54 37.01 21.86
CA GLU A 36 60.84 35.75 21.65
C GLU A 36 61.25 34.77 22.75
N GLY A 37 60.25 34.29 23.48
CA GLY A 37 60.35 33.09 24.32
C GLY A 37 59.24 32.13 23.89
N ALA A 38 59.60 31.16 23.05
CA ALA A 38 58.73 30.03 22.71
C ALA A 38 58.61 29.10 23.92
N SER A 39 57.39 28.82 24.39
CA SER A 39 56.95 27.52 24.94
C SER A 39 55.58 27.62 25.63
N ALA A 40 54.73 26.64 25.31
CA ALA A 40 53.66 26.04 26.11
C ALA A 40 52.27 26.74 26.15
N GLY A 41 51.30 26.03 25.57
CA GLY A 41 49.92 25.95 26.06
C GLY A 41 49.03 27.15 25.79
N GLY A 42 48.21 27.08 24.74
CA GLY A 42 47.04 27.92 24.60
C GLY A 42 45.98 27.56 25.65
N GLU A 43 46.22 27.83 26.93
CA GLU A 43 45.21 27.68 27.96
C GLU A 43 44.12 28.76 27.76
N GLY A 44 42.93 28.31 27.34
CA GLY A 44 41.68 29.07 27.50
C GLY A 44 40.73 29.12 26.30
N MET A 45 41.13 28.84 25.06
CA MET A 45 40.23 28.91 23.90
C MET A 45 39.73 27.53 23.47
N LYS A 46 38.41 27.33 23.42
CA LYS A 46 37.82 26.04 23.00
C LYS A 46 37.11 26.16 21.67
N MET A 47 37.43 25.27 20.74
CA MET A 47 36.63 25.00 19.54
C MET A 47 35.66 23.87 19.86
N VAL A 48 34.35 24.14 19.81
CA VAL A 48 33.31 23.15 20.06
C VAL A 48 32.59 22.84 18.76
N ILE A 49 32.69 21.60 18.30
CA ILE A 49 32.17 21.16 17.02
C ILE A 49 30.93 20.29 17.25
N LYS A 50 29.85 20.62 16.53
CA LYS A 50 28.57 19.88 16.57
C LYS A 50 27.99 19.76 15.16
N VAL A 51 27.17 18.74 14.93
CA VAL A 51 26.38 18.60 13.70
C VAL A 51 25.02 19.24 13.90
N ASP A 52 24.67 20.20 13.05
CA ASP A 52 23.39 20.89 13.04
C ASP A 52 22.39 20.22 12.08
N GLY A 53 22.86 19.47 11.09
CA GLY A 53 21.99 18.64 10.25
C GLY A 53 22.61 18.15 8.94
N VAL A 54 21.77 17.57 8.12
CA VAL A 54 22.02 17.12 6.75
C VAL A 54 21.02 17.83 5.83
N ILE A 55 21.53 18.44 4.77
CA ILE A 55 20.75 19.10 3.73
C ILE A 55 20.57 18.11 2.57
N GLY A 56 19.30 17.86 2.21
CA GLY A 56 18.95 17.27 0.93
C GLY A 56 19.03 18.30 -0.20
N THR A 57 19.37 17.86 -1.41
CA THR A 57 19.41 18.75 -2.58
C THR A 57 18.00 18.88 -3.18
N GLU A 58 17.49 20.10 -3.29
CA GLU A 58 16.23 20.35 -3.99
C GLU A 58 16.35 20.00 -5.49
N VAL A 59 15.21 19.69 -6.12
CA VAL A 59 15.12 19.51 -7.57
C VAL A 59 15.33 20.88 -8.22
N ILE A 60 16.53 21.15 -8.75
CA ILE A 60 16.77 22.32 -9.58
C ILE A 60 16.01 22.14 -10.91
N GLN A 61 14.88 22.82 -11.12
CA GLN A 61 14.34 23.15 -12.44
C GLN A 61 13.44 24.41 -12.38
N PRO A 62 13.38 25.21 -13.46
CA PRO A 62 12.50 26.39 -13.55
C PRO A 62 11.02 26.01 -13.43
N VAL A 63 10.22 26.98 -12.98
CA VAL A 63 8.77 26.91 -12.62
C VAL A 63 7.87 26.25 -13.70
N SER A 64 8.34 26.07 -14.94
CA SER A 64 7.60 25.42 -16.02
C SER A 64 7.87 23.91 -16.22
N LYS A 65 8.80 23.29 -15.47
CA LYS A 65 9.09 21.85 -15.56
C LYS A 65 9.18 21.24 -14.16
N MET A 66 8.10 20.58 -13.72
CA MET A 66 8.13 19.69 -12.56
C MET A 66 9.26 18.65 -12.71
N ALA A 67 9.83 18.14 -11.62
CA ALA A 67 10.61 16.90 -11.67
C ALA A 67 9.70 15.80 -12.24
N VAL A 68 9.90 15.42 -13.51
CA VAL A 68 9.11 14.37 -14.13
C VAL A 68 9.92 13.09 -14.00
N ALA A 69 9.50 12.25 -13.06
CA ALA A 69 9.85 10.84 -13.06
C ALA A 69 8.76 10.12 -13.85
N SER A 70 9.16 9.25 -14.78
CA SER A 70 8.21 8.52 -15.63
C SER A 70 8.68 7.09 -15.84
N VAL A 71 7.75 6.22 -16.19
CA VAL A 71 8.03 4.81 -16.44
C VAL A 71 7.62 4.43 -17.85
N SER A 72 8.46 3.63 -18.49
CA SER A 72 8.05 2.79 -19.63
C SER A 72 8.25 1.32 -19.25
N SER A 73 7.29 0.48 -19.61
CA SER A 73 7.36 -0.96 -19.33
C SER A 73 7.04 -1.76 -20.57
N THR A 74 7.66 -2.94 -20.70
CA THR A 74 7.46 -3.84 -21.84
C THR A 74 6.47 -4.96 -21.55
N MET A 75 5.72 -4.86 -20.46
CA MET A 75 4.73 -5.85 -20.08
C MET A 75 3.58 -5.86 -21.09
N SER A 76 3.64 -6.79 -22.05
CA SER A 76 2.47 -7.22 -22.83
C SER A 76 2.02 -8.58 -22.30
N LEU A 77 1.19 -8.54 -21.25
CA LEU A 77 0.51 -9.71 -20.71
C LEU A 77 -1.01 -9.60 -20.91
N THR A 78 -1.43 -8.92 -21.97
CA THR A 78 -2.76 -8.99 -22.60
C THR A 78 -2.66 -8.35 -23.97
N GLY A 79 -3.31 -8.93 -24.98
CA GLY A 79 -3.44 -8.33 -26.31
C GLY A 79 -3.89 -6.87 -26.20
N GLY A 80 -3.07 -5.97 -26.72
CA GLY A 80 -3.36 -4.56 -26.89
C GLY A 80 -3.39 -3.73 -25.60
N THR A 81 -2.23 -3.36 -25.06
CA THR A 81 -1.92 -1.95 -24.69
C THR A 81 -0.52 -1.90 -24.07
N THR A 82 0.33 -1.08 -24.67
CA THR A 82 1.60 -0.62 -24.10
C THR A 82 1.31 0.07 -22.77
N ALA A 83 1.88 -0.43 -21.67
CA ALA A 83 1.82 0.22 -20.37
C ALA A 83 2.72 1.48 -20.38
N GLY A 84 2.17 2.56 -20.93
CA GLY A 84 2.68 3.92 -20.78
C GLY A 84 1.78 4.70 -19.83
N ASN A 85 2.36 5.29 -18.77
CA ASN A 85 1.70 6.23 -17.84
C ASN A 85 0.18 6.01 -17.67
N THR A 86 -0.25 4.83 -17.24
CA THR A 86 -1.67 4.51 -17.16
C THR A 86 -2.28 5.00 -15.85
N SER A 87 -2.68 6.26 -15.83
CA SER A 87 -3.93 6.66 -15.14
C SER A 87 -5.18 6.14 -15.89
N GLY A 88 -4.99 5.49 -17.05
CA GLY A 88 -6.03 4.78 -17.81
C GLY A 88 -6.31 3.38 -17.26
N LEU A 89 -7.52 3.19 -16.74
CA LEU A 89 -8.05 1.92 -16.23
C LEU A 89 -8.10 0.87 -17.36
N THR A 90 -7.22 -0.13 -17.31
CA THR A 90 -7.17 -1.25 -18.25
C THR A 90 -8.27 -2.27 -17.96
N THR A 91 -8.79 -2.96 -18.98
CA THR A 91 -9.69 -4.14 -18.84
C THR A 91 -8.90 -5.46 -18.81
N ALA A 92 -7.58 -5.39 -18.62
CA ALA A 92 -6.68 -6.53 -18.59
C ALA A 92 -6.85 -7.35 -17.30
N SER A 93 -6.69 -8.67 -17.39
CA SER A 93 -6.73 -9.60 -16.25
C SER A 93 -5.53 -10.54 -16.22
N GLY A 94 -5.32 -11.24 -15.10
CA GLY A 94 -4.20 -12.13 -14.85
C GLY A 94 -3.07 -11.45 -14.09
N PHE A 95 -1.83 -11.90 -14.30
CA PHE A 95 -0.63 -11.26 -13.79
C PHE A 95 -0.44 -9.89 -14.41
N ILE A 96 -0.47 -8.86 -13.57
CA ILE A 96 -0.27 -7.46 -13.95
C ILE A 96 0.90 -6.93 -13.12
N ALA A 97 1.69 -6.07 -13.74
CA ALA A 97 2.70 -5.28 -13.06
C ALA A 97 2.47 -3.81 -13.38
N ASP A 98 2.34 -3.02 -12.33
CA ASP A 98 2.30 -1.56 -12.41
C ASP A 98 3.64 -1.02 -11.94
N ALA A 99 4.09 0.10 -12.49
CA ALA A 99 5.38 0.66 -12.11
C ALA A 99 5.34 2.18 -12.05
N LYS A 100 5.99 2.73 -11.01
CA LYS A 100 6.11 4.17 -10.76
C LYS A 100 7.55 4.56 -10.52
N ALA A 101 7.90 5.76 -10.95
CA ALA A 101 9.18 6.39 -10.66
C ALA A 101 8.95 7.59 -9.74
N GLU A 102 9.84 7.82 -8.80
CA GLU A 102 9.83 8.98 -7.90
C GLU A 102 11.24 9.59 -7.85
N GLN A 103 11.31 10.90 -8.02
CA GLN A 103 12.52 11.70 -7.83
C GLN A 103 12.27 12.68 -6.69
N ALA A 104 13.02 12.54 -5.61
CA ALA A 104 12.84 13.32 -4.39
C ALA A 104 14.20 13.60 -3.72
N PRO A 105 14.32 14.57 -2.79
CA PRO A 105 15.50 14.68 -1.95
C PRO A 105 15.71 13.42 -1.10
N MET A 106 16.97 13.09 -0.78
CA MET A 106 17.28 12.03 0.18
C MET A 106 16.86 12.48 1.59
N VAL A 107 15.76 11.94 2.12
CA VAL A 107 15.28 12.20 3.48
C VAL A 107 15.30 10.88 4.26
N ALA A 108 15.94 10.85 5.43
CA ALA A 108 16.12 9.64 6.24
C ALA A 108 14.85 9.20 7.03
N ALA A 109 13.66 9.70 6.70
CA ALA A 109 12.42 9.28 7.35
C ALA A 109 11.30 9.04 6.34
N VAL A 110 10.98 7.77 6.13
CA VAL A 110 9.73 7.33 5.50
C VAL A 110 8.58 7.76 6.43
N GLY A 111 7.84 8.81 6.10
CA GLY A 111 6.62 9.14 6.84
C GLY A 111 6.12 10.59 6.80
N ASN A 112 6.98 11.60 6.59
CA ASN A 112 6.54 13.00 6.60
C ASN A 112 6.40 13.56 5.18
N GLN A 113 5.24 13.36 4.57
CA GLN A 113 4.74 14.16 3.43
C GLN A 113 4.37 15.61 3.82
N ILE A 114 4.99 16.18 4.85
CA ILE A 114 4.69 17.55 5.27
C ILE A 114 5.70 18.44 4.56
N LEU A 115 5.26 19.07 3.46
CA LEU A 115 5.65 20.41 2.97
C LEU A 115 5.35 20.64 1.47
N LYS A 116 4.84 19.65 0.72
CA LYS A 116 4.39 19.90 -0.67
C LYS A 116 3.07 20.67 -0.77
N SER A 117 2.21 20.63 0.25
CA SER A 117 0.83 21.16 0.19
C SER A 117 0.66 22.62 0.66
N ALA A 118 1.59 23.19 1.43
CA ALA A 118 1.41 24.54 1.96
C ALA A 118 1.79 25.66 0.96
N ILE A 119 2.71 25.41 0.03
CA ILE A 119 3.28 26.45 -0.86
C ILE A 119 2.44 26.64 -2.14
N ALA A 120 1.60 25.67 -2.51
CA ALA A 120 0.74 25.76 -3.69
C ALA A 120 -0.44 26.75 -3.55
N SER A 121 -0.73 27.25 -2.35
CA SER A 121 -1.93 28.08 -2.09
C SER A 121 -1.69 29.59 -2.13
N THR A 122 -0.44 30.05 -2.10
CA THR A 122 -0.09 31.47 -2.08
C THR A 122 0.88 31.74 -3.20
N GLY A 123 0.36 32.10 -4.39
CA GLY A 123 1.09 32.29 -5.64
C GLY A 123 2.11 33.43 -5.67
N ASN A 124 3.06 33.45 -4.73
CA ASN A 124 4.15 34.41 -4.67
C ASN A 124 5.49 33.64 -4.68
N LEU A 125 5.95 33.35 -5.89
CA LEU A 125 7.22 32.65 -6.17
C LEU A 125 8.37 33.65 -6.10
N ASN A 126 8.91 33.87 -4.91
CA ASN A 126 10.26 34.39 -4.77
C ASN A 126 11.23 33.20 -4.90
N ASN A 127 12.24 33.32 -5.78
CA ASN A 127 13.25 32.32 -6.17
C ASN A 127 14.17 31.80 -5.03
N ASN A 128 13.74 31.81 -3.78
CA ASN A 128 14.52 31.32 -2.65
C ASN A 128 14.05 29.93 -2.23
N LEU A 129 14.87 28.96 -2.66
CA LEU A 129 14.96 27.55 -2.27
C LEU A 129 14.77 27.38 -0.74
N ILE A 130 14.01 26.38 -0.29
CA ILE A 130 14.01 25.96 1.12
C ILE A 130 14.45 24.50 1.19
N ALA A 131 15.77 24.31 1.10
CA ALA A 131 16.38 23.03 1.42
C ALA A 131 15.93 22.58 2.83
N ALA A 132 15.27 21.43 2.92
CA ALA A 132 14.85 20.88 4.20
C ALA A 132 16.08 20.34 4.94
N THR A 133 16.64 21.13 5.87
CA THR A 133 17.67 20.66 6.80
C THR A 133 17.05 19.67 7.78
N GLN A 134 17.58 18.45 7.83
CA GLN A 134 17.14 17.39 8.73
C GLN A 134 18.22 17.09 9.78
N PRO A 135 17.87 16.73 11.02
CA PRO A 135 18.87 16.33 12.00
C PRO A 135 19.58 15.05 11.54
N MET A 136 20.91 14.99 11.68
CA MET A 136 21.66 13.75 11.47
C MET A 136 21.30 12.76 12.59
N PRO A 137 21.01 11.48 12.30
CA PRO A 137 20.73 10.49 13.34
C PRO A 137 21.81 10.46 14.42
N MET A 138 21.39 10.40 15.69
CA MET A 138 22.31 10.29 16.82
C MET A 138 23.11 8.98 16.72
N GLY A 139 24.39 9.04 17.08
CA GLY A 139 25.27 7.86 17.02
C GLY A 139 25.97 7.65 15.67
N TYR A 140 25.64 8.42 14.63
CA TYR A 140 26.33 8.31 13.33
C TYR A 140 27.71 8.96 13.39
N THR A 141 28.69 8.32 12.75
CA THR A 141 30.09 8.73 12.79
C THR A 141 30.39 9.75 11.70
N TYR A 142 31.31 10.66 11.98
CA TYR A 142 31.86 11.59 11.00
C TYR A 142 33.33 11.87 11.32
N ARG A 143 34.12 12.21 10.31
CA ARG A 143 35.53 12.59 10.47
C ARG A 143 35.73 14.03 10.08
N ILE A 144 36.58 14.72 10.84
CA ILE A 144 36.92 16.12 10.68
C ILE A 144 38.44 16.23 10.49
N LEU A 145 38.86 16.92 9.43
CA LEU A 145 40.25 17.31 9.22
C LEU A 145 40.34 18.83 9.36
N ILE A 146 41.24 19.30 10.20
CA ILE A 146 41.41 20.72 10.54
C ILE A 146 42.82 21.12 10.15
N TYR A 147 42.93 22.16 9.33
CA TYR A 147 44.17 22.71 8.81
C TYR A 147 44.37 24.11 9.35
N ASP A 148 45.61 24.44 9.68
CA ASP A 148 45.97 25.83 9.94
C ASP A 148 45.97 26.61 8.61
N LYS A 149 45.21 27.70 8.54
CA LYS A 149 45.01 28.44 7.29
C LYS A 149 46.25 29.21 6.84
N ALA A 150 47.11 29.62 7.78
CA ALA A 150 48.31 30.39 7.46
C ALA A 150 49.40 29.50 6.84
N THR A 151 49.54 28.27 7.36
CA THR A 151 50.57 27.31 6.93
C THR A 151 50.07 26.29 5.91
N GLY A 152 48.77 26.05 5.84
CA GLY A 152 48.15 24.98 5.03
C GLY A 152 48.40 23.57 5.56
N LEU A 153 49.07 23.43 6.71
CA LEU A 153 49.43 22.15 7.31
C LEU A 153 48.27 21.58 8.14
N LEU A 154 48.21 20.24 8.21
CA LEU A 154 47.23 19.57 9.06
C LEU A 154 47.51 19.92 10.53
N TRP A 155 46.50 20.48 11.20
CA TRP A 155 46.54 20.74 12.64
C TRP A 155 46.04 19.53 13.43
N LYS A 156 44.87 19.00 13.05
CA LYS A 156 44.27 17.86 13.76
C LYS A 156 43.29 17.09 12.89
N THR A 157 43.14 15.81 13.17
CA THR A 157 42.08 14.93 12.64
C THR A 157 41.32 14.33 13.81
N VAL A 158 39.99 14.27 13.69
CA VAL A 158 39.11 13.79 14.74
C VAL A 158 38.01 12.93 14.14
N GLN A 159 37.81 11.73 14.67
CA GLN A 159 36.56 11.00 14.48
C GLN A 159 35.59 11.39 15.60
N ALA A 160 34.36 11.67 15.23
CA ALA A 160 33.32 12.17 16.09
C ALA A 160 32.00 11.46 15.82
N THR A 161 31.02 11.69 16.70
CA THR A 161 29.72 11.04 16.63
C THR A 161 28.61 12.08 16.76
N SER A 162 27.61 12.02 15.88
CA SER A 162 26.44 12.89 15.92
C SER A 162 25.71 12.77 17.26
N GLY A 163 25.29 13.90 17.82
CA GLY A 163 24.71 13.99 19.17
C GLY A 163 25.75 14.22 20.29
N THR A 164 27.04 14.05 20.02
CA THR A 164 28.12 14.29 21.00
C THR A 164 29.05 15.41 20.53
N PRO A 165 29.06 16.58 21.19
CA PRO A 165 29.97 17.66 20.84
C PRO A 165 31.43 17.28 21.03
N VAL A 166 32.29 17.73 20.11
CA VAL A 166 33.76 17.59 20.24
C VAL A 166 34.34 18.91 20.72
N SER A 167 35.16 18.87 21.77
CA SER A 167 35.88 20.05 22.29
C SER A 167 37.38 19.91 22.01
N LEU A 168 37.97 20.92 21.37
CA LEU A 168 39.40 20.98 21.06
C LEU A 168 40.00 22.30 21.58
N ASP A 169 41.19 22.25 22.17
CA ASP A 169 41.90 23.47 22.58
C ASP A 169 42.50 24.15 21.34
N ALA A 170 42.13 25.40 21.07
CA ALA A 170 42.52 26.13 19.87
C ALA A 170 43.57 27.21 20.18
N VAL A 171 44.42 27.55 19.21
CA VAL A 171 45.47 28.56 19.39
C VAL A 171 44.88 29.96 19.25
N LYS A 172 45.19 30.86 20.20
CA LYS A 172 44.78 32.27 20.17
C LYS A 172 45.26 32.95 18.90
N GLY A 173 44.36 33.65 18.21
CA GLY A 173 44.68 34.30 16.93
C GLY A 173 44.81 33.33 15.73
N GLY A 174 44.61 32.03 15.94
CA GLY A 174 44.65 31.03 14.89
C GLY A 174 43.44 31.14 13.96
N THR A 175 43.65 30.86 12.67
CA THR A 175 42.56 30.69 11.70
C THR A 175 42.66 29.28 11.13
N TYR A 176 41.55 28.55 11.15
CA TYR A 176 41.51 27.17 10.72
C TYR A 176 40.51 26.96 9.61
N THR A 177 40.89 26.16 8.62
CA THR A 177 39.97 25.59 7.63
C THR A 177 39.67 24.15 8.03
N TRP A 178 38.39 23.77 8.04
CA TRP A 178 37.97 22.43 8.42
C TRP A 178 37.16 21.76 7.30
N TYR A 179 37.29 20.44 7.24
CA TYR A 179 36.60 19.57 6.31
C TYR A 179 35.99 18.41 7.10
N ALA A 180 34.70 18.17 6.92
CA ALA A 180 34.00 17.08 7.58
C ALA A 180 33.35 16.16 6.55
N TYR A 181 33.38 14.85 6.80
CA TYR A 181 32.64 13.88 5.98
C TYR A 181 32.10 12.72 6.81
N SER A 182 31.07 12.06 6.29
CA SER A 182 30.41 10.91 6.92
C SER A 182 29.86 9.96 5.85
N TYR A 183 29.79 8.68 6.15
CA TYR A 183 29.08 7.69 5.33
C TYR A 183 27.61 7.51 5.75
N ASN A 184 27.10 8.43 6.58
CA ASN A 184 25.71 8.45 7.08
C ASN A 184 25.30 7.12 7.74
N ASN A 185 26.20 6.57 8.55
CA ASN A 185 26.02 5.34 9.32
C ASN A 185 26.86 5.42 10.60
N ASN A 186 26.97 4.32 11.35
CA ASN A 186 27.74 4.22 12.58
C ASN A 186 29.09 3.50 12.42
N GLU A 187 29.56 3.29 11.19
CA GLU A 187 30.82 2.60 10.91
C GLU A 187 32.02 3.49 11.27
N THR A 188 33.12 2.89 11.74
CA THR A 188 34.37 3.64 11.95
C THR A 188 34.92 4.17 10.63
N ILE A 189 35.37 5.43 10.63
CA ILE A 189 35.91 6.11 9.45
C ILE A 189 37.43 6.24 9.65
N PRO A 190 38.29 5.51 8.92
CA PRO A 190 39.75 5.64 9.09
C PRO A 190 40.26 7.01 8.67
N GLU A 191 41.47 7.35 9.13
CA GLU A 191 42.19 8.54 8.65
C GLU A 191 42.57 8.40 7.18
N PRO A 192 42.44 9.46 6.36
CA PRO A 192 42.96 9.44 5.00
C PRO A 192 44.47 9.15 4.99
N ALA A 193 44.91 8.24 4.13
CA ALA A 193 46.31 7.82 4.05
C ALA A 193 47.26 8.98 3.71
N ASN A 194 46.79 9.95 2.93
CA ASN A 194 47.51 11.19 2.63
C ASN A 194 46.78 12.35 3.27
N THR A 195 47.43 13.07 4.18
CA THR A 195 46.84 14.22 4.88
C THR A 195 47.18 15.56 4.22
N ALA A 196 48.14 15.61 3.30
CA ALA A 196 48.45 16.81 2.52
C ALA A 196 47.42 17.01 1.41
N SER A 197 47.07 15.93 0.71
CA SER A 197 46.05 15.85 -0.35
C SER A 197 45.05 14.74 -0.01
N PRO A 198 44.15 14.97 0.97
CA PRO A 198 43.24 13.94 1.46
C PRO A 198 42.16 13.59 0.44
N SER A 199 42.02 12.30 0.20
CA SER A 199 40.93 11.74 -0.60
C SER A 199 40.37 10.48 0.02
N ILE A 200 39.12 10.19 -0.33
CA ILE A 200 38.40 8.97 0.07
C ILE A 200 37.61 8.45 -1.13
N ASP A 201 37.38 7.15 -1.16
CA ASP A 201 36.51 6.57 -2.18
C ASP A 201 35.04 6.68 -1.76
N THR A 202 34.19 6.98 -2.75
CA THR A 202 32.75 6.75 -2.63
C THR A 202 32.48 5.25 -2.72
N ALA A 203 31.34 4.81 -2.19
CA ALA A 203 30.90 3.43 -2.33
C ALA A 203 29.47 3.39 -2.87
N ILE A 204 29.01 2.20 -3.27
CA ILE A 204 27.67 2.01 -3.82
C ILE A 204 26.65 1.53 -2.78
N ASP A 205 27.12 1.12 -1.60
CA ASP A 205 26.34 0.57 -0.49
C ASP A 205 26.16 1.57 0.67
N LYS A 206 26.81 2.73 0.58
CA LYS A 206 26.73 3.82 1.57
C LYS A 206 26.73 5.20 0.93
N ASP A 207 26.07 6.11 1.62
CA ASP A 207 25.98 7.53 1.28
C ASP A 207 27.34 8.22 1.48
N LEU A 208 27.48 9.45 1.00
CA LEU A 208 28.62 10.31 1.31
C LEU A 208 28.12 11.72 1.63
N LEU A 209 28.30 12.11 2.88
CA LEU A 209 28.03 13.44 3.39
C LEU A 209 29.32 14.24 3.47
N TYR A 210 29.28 15.53 3.14
CA TYR A 210 30.42 16.43 3.26
C TYR A 210 30.03 17.86 3.63
N ALA A 211 30.89 18.51 4.41
CA ALA A 211 30.82 19.91 4.76
C ALA A 211 32.23 20.50 4.90
N THR A 212 32.34 21.81 4.72
CA THR A 212 33.59 22.55 4.96
C THR A 212 33.26 23.94 5.48
N GLY A 213 34.22 24.55 6.17
CA GLY A 213 34.12 25.91 6.61
C GLY A 213 35.42 26.41 7.23
N GLU A 214 35.33 27.60 7.81
CA GLU A 214 36.45 28.24 8.48
C GLU A 214 36.03 28.69 9.87
N VAL A 215 37.00 28.76 10.77
CA VAL A 215 36.82 29.30 12.11
C VAL A 215 38.00 30.19 12.45
N VAL A 216 37.71 31.41 12.89
CA VAL A 216 38.70 32.41 13.31
C VAL A 216 38.65 32.51 14.83
N VAL A 217 39.77 32.21 15.48
CA VAL A 217 39.92 32.36 16.93
C VAL A 217 40.50 33.74 17.20
N ALA A 218 39.78 34.59 17.92
CA ALA A 218 40.22 35.96 18.16
C ALA A 218 41.52 36.00 18.99
N LYS A 219 42.32 37.05 18.78
CA LYS A 219 43.42 37.41 19.68
C LYS A 219 42.83 38.09 20.90
N THR A 220 42.48 37.33 21.94
CA THR A 220 42.02 37.87 23.22
C THR A 220 43.17 38.06 24.22
N PRO A 221 43.05 38.98 25.19
CA PRO A 221 44.04 39.17 26.25
C PRO A 221 44.39 37.87 27.00
N GLN A 222 45.55 37.87 27.65
CA GLN A 222 45.98 36.78 28.52
C GLN A 222 44.92 36.58 29.63
N ASN A 223 44.49 35.33 29.87
CA ASN A 223 43.45 34.90 30.84
C ASN A 223 41.96 34.98 30.43
N GLN A 224 41.61 35.35 29.19
CA GLN A 224 40.23 35.23 28.70
C GLN A 224 39.97 33.85 28.10
N GLN A 225 38.82 33.23 28.45
CA GLN A 225 38.37 31.95 27.91
C GLN A 225 37.13 32.16 27.04
N ASP A 226 37.18 31.70 25.78
CA ASP A 226 36.06 31.79 24.85
C ASP A 226 35.80 30.45 24.16
N THR A 227 34.54 30.22 23.79
CA THR A 227 34.09 29.06 23.03
C THR A 227 33.69 29.46 21.62
N TYR A 228 34.28 28.81 20.62
CA TYR A 228 34.02 29.01 19.20
C TYR A 228 33.24 27.80 18.68
N ASN A 229 31.95 28.01 18.43
CA ASN A 229 31.06 26.95 17.97
C ASN A 229 31.20 26.75 16.45
N VAL A 230 31.54 25.52 16.05
CA VAL A 230 31.50 25.07 14.65
C VAL A 230 30.26 24.22 14.46
N ALA A 231 29.29 24.77 13.74
CA ALA A 231 28.08 24.07 13.34
C ALA A 231 28.27 23.42 11.96
N ILE A 232 28.29 22.08 11.93
CA ILE A 232 28.43 21.32 10.70
C ILE A 232 27.05 21.05 10.12
N THR A 233 26.82 21.52 8.89
CA THR A 233 25.65 21.12 8.10
C THR A 233 26.13 20.36 6.87
N PHE A 234 25.85 19.07 6.83
CA PHE A 234 26.30 18.17 5.77
C PHE A 234 25.46 18.32 4.50
N GLN A 235 26.08 18.07 3.36
CA GLN A 235 25.40 17.87 2.08
C GLN A 235 25.75 16.48 1.52
N HIS A 236 24.78 15.84 0.89
CA HIS A 236 25.02 14.63 0.12
C HIS A 236 25.89 14.91 -1.11
N LYS A 237 26.88 14.06 -1.35
CA LYS A 237 27.79 14.12 -2.51
C LYS A 237 27.49 13.06 -3.57
N VAL A 238 26.65 12.08 -3.25
CA VAL A 238 26.15 11.03 -4.15
C VAL A 238 24.63 11.12 -4.27
N ALA A 239 24.04 10.45 -5.25
CA ALA A 239 22.58 10.22 -5.29
C ALA A 239 22.25 8.79 -4.88
N GLN A 240 21.07 8.59 -4.31
CA GLN A 240 20.55 7.26 -3.97
C GLN A 240 19.74 6.70 -5.15
N VAL A 241 20.04 5.46 -5.54
CA VAL A 241 19.27 4.66 -6.51
C VAL A 241 18.52 3.60 -5.73
N SER A 242 17.20 3.65 -5.73
CA SER A 242 16.34 2.79 -4.92
C SER A 242 15.40 1.97 -5.81
N VAL A 243 15.37 0.67 -5.59
CA VAL A 243 14.47 -0.24 -6.31
C VAL A 243 13.58 -0.92 -5.29
N LYS A 244 12.27 -0.83 -5.49
CA LYS A 244 11.25 -1.53 -4.70
C LYS A 244 10.41 -2.43 -5.59
N VAL A 245 10.16 -3.65 -5.15
CA VAL A 245 9.16 -4.54 -5.75
C VAL A 245 8.18 -4.97 -4.67
N ASP A 246 6.89 -4.75 -4.91
CA ASP A 246 5.82 -5.06 -3.97
C ASP A 246 4.88 -6.10 -4.60
N ALA A 247 4.94 -7.33 -4.12
CA ALA A 247 4.10 -8.44 -4.58
C ALA A 247 3.06 -8.86 -3.53
N SER A 248 2.77 -8.01 -2.54
CA SER A 248 1.85 -8.33 -1.44
C SER A 248 0.47 -8.77 -1.95
N ILE A 249 0.00 -8.14 -3.03
CA ILE A 249 -1.32 -8.44 -3.61
C ILE A 249 -1.29 -9.73 -4.45
N LEU A 250 -0.20 -10.01 -5.17
CA LEU A 250 -0.01 -11.31 -5.82
C LEU A 250 0.00 -12.45 -4.78
N ALA A 251 0.58 -12.20 -3.60
CA ALA A 251 0.66 -13.17 -2.52
C ALA A 251 -0.70 -13.56 -1.92
N GLU A 252 -1.77 -12.80 -2.17
CA GLU A 252 -3.15 -13.17 -1.79
C GLU A 252 -3.73 -14.31 -2.65
N TYR A 253 -3.12 -14.58 -3.81
CA TYR A 253 -3.55 -15.59 -4.78
C TYR A 253 -2.54 -16.72 -4.96
N ALA A 254 -1.27 -16.48 -4.65
CA ALA A 254 -0.21 -17.45 -4.86
C ALA A 254 0.91 -17.35 -3.83
N THR A 255 1.50 -18.47 -3.45
CA THR A 255 2.76 -18.49 -2.70
C THR A 255 3.90 -18.16 -3.65
N ILE A 256 4.78 -17.22 -3.27
CA ILE A 256 5.97 -16.87 -4.07
C ILE A 256 7.12 -17.79 -3.63
N ASN A 257 7.53 -18.68 -4.54
CA ASN A 257 8.55 -19.70 -4.29
C ASN A 257 9.96 -19.23 -4.67
N SER A 258 10.06 -18.32 -5.64
CA SER A 258 11.33 -17.71 -6.03
C SER A 258 11.11 -16.34 -6.65
N PHE A 259 12.06 -15.44 -6.42
CA PHE A 259 12.07 -14.11 -7.02
C PHE A 259 13.50 -13.66 -7.30
N LYS A 260 13.76 -13.31 -8.56
CA LYS A 260 15.02 -12.71 -8.99
C LYS A 260 14.77 -11.46 -9.81
N ALA A 261 15.45 -10.37 -9.47
CA ALA A 261 15.47 -9.16 -10.27
C ALA A 261 16.89 -8.64 -10.48
N SER A 262 17.12 -8.04 -11.64
CA SER A 262 18.43 -7.53 -12.04
C SER A 262 18.33 -6.16 -12.70
N PHE A 263 19.43 -5.41 -12.66
CA PHE A 263 19.63 -4.29 -13.57
C PHE A 263 19.89 -4.83 -14.98
N ALA A 264 19.23 -4.24 -15.99
CA ALA A 264 19.40 -4.67 -17.37
C ALA A 264 20.78 -4.34 -17.95
N GLN A 265 21.51 -3.41 -17.33
CA GLN A 265 22.87 -3.00 -17.70
C GLN A 265 23.70 -2.83 -16.43
N ASN A 266 25.01 -2.99 -16.55
CA ASN A 266 25.94 -2.95 -15.42
C ASN A 266 26.59 -1.57 -15.19
N ASN A 267 26.15 -0.52 -15.90
CA ASN A 267 26.77 0.80 -15.91
C ASN A 267 25.99 1.88 -15.15
N TYR A 268 24.91 1.52 -14.45
CA TYR A 268 24.07 2.47 -13.71
C TYR A 268 24.72 3.02 -12.44
N LEU A 269 25.57 2.23 -11.79
CA LEU A 269 26.23 2.60 -10.54
C LEU A 269 27.71 2.90 -10.80
N LYS A 270 28.15 4.07 -10.35
CA LYS A 270 29.56 4.47 -10.39
C LYS A 270 30.04 4.86 -9.01
N LYS A 271 31.27 4.46 -8.68
CA LYS A 271 32.05 5.04 -7.59
C LYS A 271 33.05 6.05 -8.15
N GLY A 272 33.67 6.85 -7.29
CA GLY A 272 34.79 7.71 -7.64
C GLY A 272 35.62 8.04 -6.41
N THR A 273 36.64 8.86 -6.63
CA THR A 273 37.50 9.38 -5.56
C THR A 273 37.06 10.80 -5.23
N PHE A 274 36.66 11.03 -3.99
CA PHE A 274 36.29 12.33 -3.47
C PHE A 274 37.53 13.06 -2.93
N ASP A 275 37.83 14.23 -3.50
CA ASP A 275 38.84 15.15 -2.99
C ASP A 275 38.25 15.93 -1.81
N ILE A 276 38.76 15.68 -0.62
CA ILE A 276 38.23 16.29 0.61
C ILE A 276 38.51 17.80 0.63
N LYS A 277 39.61 18.29 0.06
CA LYS A 277 39.91 19.73 0.03
C LYS A 277 39.18 20.43 -1.11
N GLY A 278 39.13 19.80 -2.28
CA GLY A 278 38.48 20.33 -3.48
C GLY A 278 36.94 20.21 -3.46
N GLY A 279 36.39 19.30 -2.65
CA GLY A 279 34.94 19.09 -2.52
C GLY A 279 34.27 18.47 -3.74
N SER A 280 35.06 17.85 -4.64
CA SER A 280 34.61 17.27 -5.92
C SER A 280 34.94 15.78 -6.03
N ILE A 281 34.13 15.03 -6.78
CA ILE A 281 34.39 13.63 -7.11
C ILE A 281 35.04 13.54 -8.50
N SER A 282 36.09 12.72 -8.61
CA SER A 282 36.78 12.40 -9.88
C SER A 282 36.99 10.88 -10.00
N ASN A 283 37.72 10.43 -11.03
CA ASN A 283 38.08 9.02 -11.24
C ASN A 283 36.88 8.06 -11.21
N LEU A 284 35.80 8.42 -11.91
CA LEU A 284 34.57 7.64 -11.92
C LEU A 284 34.78 6.24 -12.53
N GLN A 285 34.35 5.21 -11.80
CA GLN A 285 34.45 3.82 -12.19
C GLN A 285 33.10 3.13 -12.06
N VAL A 286 32.71 2.40 -13.11
CA VAL A 286 31.50 1.57 -13.12
C VAL A 286 31.67 0.40 -12.15
N ILE A 287 30.66 0.17 -11.31
CA ILE A 287 30.55 -1.05 -10.51
C ILE A 287 29.48 -1.94 -11.12
N SER A 288 29.89 -3.11 -11.59
CA SER A 288 28.95 -4.08 -12.16
C SER A 288 28.09 -4.71 -11.07
N THR A 289 26.88 -4.21 -10.91
CA THR A 289 25.81 -4.86 -10.14
C THR A 289 24.75 -5.35 -11.11
N THR A 290 24.69 -6.65 -11.35
CA THR A 290 23.60 -7.23 -12.16
C THR A 290 22.44 -7.62 -11.28
N ASP A 291 22.68 -8.36 -10.19
CA ASP A 291 21.60 -8.87 -9.34
C ASP A 291 21.19 -7.85 -8.27
N ILE A 292 19.89 -7.56 -8.19
CA ILE A 292 19.29 -6.66 -7.19
C ILE A 292 18.68 -7.49 -6.06
N PHE A 293 17.86 -8.48 -6.43
CA PHE A 293 17.19 -9.37 -5.49
C PHE A 293 17.46 -10.82 -5.90
N THR A 294 17.90 -11.63 -4.94
CA THR A 294 18.18 -13.07 -5.11
C THR A 294 17.59 -13.93 -4.01
N THR A 295 16.97 -13.30 -3.00
CA THR A 295 16.39 -13.96 -1.84
C THR A 295 14.91 -13.60 -1.70
N LEU A 296 14.13 -14.51 -1.14
CA LEU A 296 12.71 -14.25 -0.85
C LEU A 296 12.57 -13.21 0.26
N SER A 297 11.52 -12.38 0.15
CA SER A 297 11.11 -11.47 1.20
C SER A 297 10.04 -12.12 2.08
N PRO A 298 10.14 -12.06 3.41
CA PRO A 298 9.11 -12.58 4.30
C PRO A 298 7.79 -11.80 4.21
N THR A 299 7.82 -10.59 3.65
CA THR A 299 6.66 -9.71 3.50
C THR A 299 6.18 -9.63 2.05
N ASN A 300 6.84 -10.33 1.12
CA ASN A 300 6.66 -10.17 -0.34
C ASN A 300 6.93 -8.74 -0.84
N VAL A 301 7.71 -7.97 -0.08
CA VAL A 301 8.21 -6.64 -0.45
C VAL A 301 9.73 -6.66 -0.43
N TRP A 302 10.34 -6.33 -1.56
CA TRP A 302 11.78 -6.23 -1.73
C TRP A 302 12.18 -4.77 -1.91
N GLU A 303 13.24 -4.35 -1.21
CA GLU A 303 13.80 -3.00 -1.35
C GLU A 303 15.33 -3.08 -1.33
N ALA A 304 15.97 -2.43 -2.30
CA ALA A 304 17.42 -2.29 -2.39
C ALA A 304 17.76 -0.82 -2.59
N ASN A 305 18.78 -0.36 -1.86
CA ASN A 305 19.28 1.01 -1.94
C ASN A 305 20.76 0.98 -2.31
N TYR A 306 21.09 1.72 -3.35
CA TYR A 306 22.45 1.91 -3.84
C TYR A 306 22.76 3.40 -3.90
N TYR A 307 24.03 3.72 -4.12
CA TYR A 307 24.52 5.08 -4.30
C TYR A 307 25.37 5.20 -5.55
N THR A 308 25.27 6.34 -6.24
CA THR A 308 26.07 6.64 -7.43
C THR A 308 26.73 8.00 -7.31
N ALA A 309 28.02 8.05 -7.65
CA ALA A 309 28.84 9.26 -7.72
C ALA A 309 28.62 10.08 -9.00
N ASP A 310 27.89 9.53 -9.98
CA ASP A 310 27.63 10.18 -11.27
C ASP A 310 26.12 10.27 -11.57
N PRO A 311 25.35 11.02 -10.75
CA PRO A 311 23.91 11.12 -10.92
C PRO A 311 23.50 11.79 -12.24
N ALA A 312 24.30 12.74 -12.74
CA ALA A 312 24.00 13.45 -13.97
C ALA A 312 23.95 12.52 -15.19
N ALA A 313 24.74 11.43 -15.19
CA ALA A 313 24.70 10.40 -16.23
C ALA A 313 23.56 9.38 -16.07
N LEU A 314 22.87 9.33 -14.92
CA LEU A 314 21.84 8.34 -14.60
C LEU A 314 20.43 8.87 -14.86
N THR A 315 20.16 9.32 -16.09
CA THR A 315 18.82 9.80 -16.49
C THR A 315 17.77 8.68 -16.55
N SER A 316 18.20 7.42 -16.56
CA SER A 316 17.32 6.26 -16.46
C SER A 316 18.06 5.02 -15.99
N TYR A 317 17.34 4.09 -15.36
CA TYR A 317 17.80 2.70 -15.20
C TYR A 317 16.66 1.73 -15.50
N LYS A 318 17.02 0.53 -15.94
CA LYS A 318 16.09 -0.54 -16.29
C LYS A 318 16.26 -1.73 -15.37
N VAL A 319 15.14 -2.24 -14.84
CA VAL A 319 15.07 -3.44 -13.99
C VAL A 319 14.32 -4.54 -14.72
N ASN A 320 14.87 -5.75 -14.74
CA ASN A 320 14.23 -6.96 -15.24
C ASN A 320 13.79 -7.83 -14.06
N ILE A 321 12.63 -8.47 -14.18
CA ILE A 321 12.26 -9.61 -13.35
C ILE A 321 12.71 -10.86 -14.10
N ASP A 322 13.74 -11.52 -13.58
CA ASP A 322 14.35 -12.68 -14.22
C ASP A 322 13.67 -13.99 -13.86
N ASP A 323 13.10 -14.05 -12.66
CA ASP A 323 12.43 -15.21 -12.12
C ASP A 323 11.31 -14.78 -11.18
N LEU A 324 10.13 -15.37 -11.33
CA LEU A 324 8.98 -15.18 -10.44
C LEU A 324 8.17 -16.49 -10.42
N GLN A 325 8.68 -17.46 -9.67
CA GLN A 325 8.01 -18.74 -9.50
C GLN A 325 6.96 -18.64 -8.41
N VAL A 326 5.74 -19.02 -8.74
CA VAL A 326 4.59 -18.94 -7.85
C VAL A 326 3.80 -20.24 -7.87
N HIS A 327 3.13 -20.54 -6.76
CA HIS A 327 2.14 -21.59 -6.63
C HIS A 327 0.77 -20.99 -6.36
N PHE A 328 -0.15 -21.03 -7.31
CA PHE A 328 -1.51 -20.50 -7.14
C PHE A 328 -2.36 -21.40 -6.25
N THR A 329 -2.78 -20.88 -5.10
CA THR A 329 -3.39 -21.70 -4.03
C THR A 329 -4.75 -22.27 -4.38
N ASP A 330 -5.47 -21.61 -5.29
CA ASP A 330 -6.81 -22.02 -5.69
C ASP A 330 -6.84 -22.72 -7.06
N ALA A 331 -5.69 -22.83 -7.76
CA ALA A 331 -5.61 -23.49 -9.05
C ALA A 331 -5.49 -25.02 -8.90
N ALA A 332 -5.93 -25.75 -9.91
CA ALA A 332 -5.76 -27.21 -9.93
C ALA A 332 -4.27 -27.59 -9.84
N PRO A 333 -3.89 -28.63 -9.06
CA PRO A 333 -2.48 -28.93 -8.77
C PRO A 333 -1.58 -29.10 -10.01
N GLY A 334 -2.10 -29.69 -11.10
CA GLY A 334 -1.33 -29.89 -12.33
C GLY A 334 -0.97 -28.60 -13.09
N VAL A 335 -1.58 -27.47 -12.74
CA VAL A 335 -1.36 -26.16 -13.36
C VAL A 335 -0.98 -25.07 -12.34
N ALA A 336 -0.96 -25.36 -11.04
CA ALA A 336 -0.80 -24.34 -10.01
C ALA A 336 0.58 -23.67 -10.00
N ASP A 337 1.64 -24.39 -10.37
CA ASP A 337 3.00 -23.85 -10.40
C ASP A 337 3.29 -23.12 -11.71
N ARG A 338 3.65 -21.83 -11.63
CA ARG A 338 3.96 -21.00 -12.80
C ARG A 338 5.18 -20.13 -12.55
N ASN A 339 5.99 -19.94 -13.60
CA ASN A 339 6.98 -18.87 -13.61
C ASN A 339 6.41 -17.68 -14.40
N LEU A 340 5.90 -16.68 -13.68
CA LEU A 340 5.25 -15.52 -14.29
C LEU A 340 6.25 -14.61 -15.02
N ALA A 341 7.54 -14.67 -14.68
CA ALA A 341 8.58 -13.90 -15.36
C ALA A 341 8.86 -14.42 -16.78
N THR A 342 8.71 -15.73 -17.01
CA THR A 342 9.04 -16.38 -18.28
C THR A 342 7.85 -17.05 -18.95
N TYR A 343 6.63 -16.79 -18.46
CA TYR A 343 5.42 -17.47 -18.96
C TYR A 343 5.17 -17.25 -20.46
N ASN A 344 5.50 -16.04 -20.96
CA ASN A 344 5.42 -15.67 -22.38
C ASN A 344 6.77 -15.79 -23.10
N GLY A 345 7.69 -16.62 -22.61
CA GLY A 345 9.02 -16.80 -23.18
C GLY A 345 10.09 -15.91 -22.54
N ALA A 346 11.32 -16.40 -22.52
CA ALA A 346 12.45 -15.74 -21.85
C ALA A 346 12.82 -14.36 -22.46
N ALA A 347 12.45 -14.13 -23.72
CA ALA A 347 12.65 -12.85 -24.40
C ALA A 347 11.65 -11.77 -23.92
N ASN A 348 10.50 -12.18 -23.35
CA ASN A 348 9.40 -11.30 -22.97
C ASN A 348 9.31 -11.09 -21.44
N LYS A 349 10.45 -11.20 -20.74
CA LYS A 349 10.52 -10.96 -19.30
C LYS A 349 9.97 -9.57 -18.93
N PRO A 350 9.23 -9.45 -17.82
CA PRO A 350 8.81 -8.16 -17.28
C PRO A 350 10.02 -7.24 -17.10
N SER A 351 9.96 -6.06 -17.69
CA SER A 351 11.02 -5.06 -17.54
C SER A 351 10.45 -3.66 -17.43
N PHE A 352 11.08 -2.87 -16.56
CA PHE A 352 10.65 -1.53 -16.18
C PHE A 352 11.82 -0.57 -16.34
N THR A 353 11.64 0.45 -17.17
CA THR A 353 12.60 1.55 -17.33
C THR A 353 12.08 2.76 -16.57
N TYR A 354 12.82 3.18 -15.56
CA TYR A 354 12.53 4.34 -14.74
C TYR A 354 13.36 5.51 -15.27
N ASN A 355 12.70 6.62 -15.61
CA ASN A 355 13.32 7.80 -16.19
C ASN A 355 13.25 8.96 -15.20
N PHE A 356 14.31 9.76 -15.18
CA PHE A 356 14.52 10.87 -14.24
C PHE A 356 15.03 12.09 -14.99
N THR A 357 14.64 13.27 -14.53
CA THR A 357 15.02 14.53 -15.18
C THR A 357 16.16 15.18 -14.41
N SER A 358 17.30 15.40 -15.06
CA SER A 358 18.49 16.06 -14.49
C SER A 358 18.83 15.59 -13.06
N PRO A 359 19.11 14.28 -12.85
CA PRO A 359 19.44 13.78 -11.52
C PRO A 359 20.71 14.42 -10.97
N ALA A 360 20.72 14.69 -9.66
CA ALA A 360 21.82 15.34 -8.96
C ALA A 360 22.12 14.66 -7.61
N SER A 361 23.31 14.92 -7.06
CA SER A 361 23.68 14.44 -5.72
C SER A 361 22.66 14.93 -4.68
N GLY A 362 22.39 14.12 -3.64
CA GLY A 362 21.38 14.39 -2.62
C GLY A 362 19.94 14.14 -3.04
N GLN A 363 19.72 13.55 -4.21
CA GLN A 363 18.43 13.05 -4.65
C GLN A 363 18.33 11.53 -4.54
N ARG A 364 17.12 11.06 -4.24
CA ARG A 364 16.67 9.68 -4.35
C ARG A 364 15.96 9.49 -5.68
N LEU A 365 16.42 8.50 -6.44
CA LEU A 365 15.83 8.00 -7.68
C LEU A 365 15.19 6.65 -7.36
N LEU A 366 13.88 6.66 -7.10
CA LEU A 366 13.12 5.48 -6.71
C LEU A 366 12.33 4.92 -7.89
N GLY A 367 12.44 3.62 -8.09
CA GLY A 367 11.62 2.85 -9.01
C GLY A 367 10.86 1.80 -8.21
N VAL A 368 9.54 1.78 -8.36
CA VAL A 368 8.67 0.81 -7.69
C VAL A 368 7.92 0.01 -8.73
N ALA A 369 7.97 -1.31 -8.66
CA ALA A 369 7.08 -2.21 -9.38
C ALA A 369 6.11 -2.89 -8.41
N ASN A 370 4.81 -2.79 -8.67
CA ASN A 370 3.76 -3.49 -7.93
C ASN A 370 3.30 -4.69 -8.76
N LEU A 371 3.32 -5.89 -8.18
CA LEU A 371 2.98 -7.15 -8.84
C LEU A 371 1.65 -7.67 -8.31
N TRP A 372 0.66 -7.83 -9.20
CA TRP A 372 -0.71 -8.20 -8.87
C TRP A 372 -1.17 -9.42 -9.65
N TYR A 373 -2.12 -10.16 -9.08
CA TYR A 373 -3.03 -10.99 -9.86
C TYR A 373 -4.40 -10.30 -9.90
N MET A 374 -4.91 -10.04 -11.10
CA MET A 374 -6.19 -9.38 -11.34
C MET A 374 -7.20 -10.39 -11.86
N LEU A 375 -8.26 -10.67 -11.10
CA LEU A 375 -9.31 -11.59 -11.53
C LEU A 375 -9.97 -11.10 -12.83
N THR A 376 -10.33 -12.02 -13.72
CA THR A 376 -11.10 -11.66 -14.93
C THR A 376 -12.52 -11.28 -14.53
N SER A 377 -13.11 -10.29 -15.23
CA SER A 377 -14.51 -9.92 -15.04
C SER A 377 -15.42 -11.15 -15.15
N LYS A 378 -16.43 -11.25 -14.28
CA LYS A 378 -17.32 -12.42 -14.19
C LYS A 378 -18.75 -12.05 -14.53
N ARG A 379 -19.45 -12.92 -15.27
CA ARG A 379 -20.87 -12.77 -15.59
C ARG A 379 -21.75 -13.40 -14.54
N ILE A 380 -22.74 -12.66 -14.06
CA ILE A 380 -23.72 -13.14 -13.08
C ILE A 380 -25.09 -13.28 -13.76
N LEU A 381 -25.77 -14.42 -13.55
CA LEU A 381 -27.19 -14.56 -13.81
C LEU A 381 -27.96 -14.41 -12.50
N HIS A 382 -28.84 -13.42 -12.44
CA HIS A 382 -29.71 -13.12 -11.33
C HIS A 382 -31.12 -13.68 -11.58
N ILE A 383 -31.62 -14.52 -10.67
CA ILE A 383 -32.96 -15.11 -10.75
C ILE A 383 -33.76 -14.63 -9.53
N SER A 384 -34.74 -13.75 -9.75
CA SER A 384 -35.52 -13.11 -8.68
C SER A 384 -36.89 -12.62 -9.16
N ASN A 385 -37.68 -11.95 -8.32
CA ASN A 385 -39.01 -11.40 -8.64
C ASN A 385 -39.04 -9.91 -9.02
N ASN A 386 -37.92 -9.30 -9.41
CA ASN A 386 -37.81 -7.91 -9.91
C ASN A 386 -38.24 -6.79 -8.94
N THR A 387 -38.17 -7.00 -7.63
CA THR A 387 -38.51 -5.93 -6.67
C THR A 387 -37.34 -4.98 -6.41
N SER A 388 -37.62 -3.75 -5.98
CA SER A 388 -36.61 -2.71 -5.67
C SER A 388 -35.59 -3.11 -4.59
N TYR A 389 -35.81 -4.21 -3.87
CA TYR A 389 -34.98 -4.65 -2.76
C TYR A 389 -33.72 -5.42 -3.20
N GLY A 390 -33.59 -5.81 -4.47
CA GLY A 390 -32.36 -6.40 -5.02
C GLY A 390 -31.98 -7.75 -4.41
N TYR A 391 -32.95 -8.67 -4.36
CA TYR A 391 -32.90 -9.95 -3.64
C TYR A 391 -31.89 -10.98 -4.17
N ALA A 392 -31.34 -10.77 -5.36
CA ALA A 392 -30.29 -11.56 -5.97
C ALA A 392 -29.03 -10.73 -6.28
N LEU A 393 -28.80 -9.61 -5.56
CA LEU A 393 -27.75 -8.62 -5.86
C LEU A 393 -27.93 -7.89 -7.19
N GLU A 394 -29.12 -7.90 -7.77
CA GLU A 394 -29.37 -7.43 -9.13
C GLU A 394 -29.61 -5.92 -9.23
N GLN A 395 -29.84 -5.21 -8.11
CA GLN A 395 -30.03 -3.75 -8.13
C GLN A 395 -29.94 -3.11 -6.75
N GLY A 396 -30.11 -1.78 -6.71
CA GLY A 396 -30.14 -1.01 -5.46
C GLY A 396 -28.79 -0.98 -4.76
N ARG A 397 -28.84 -0.93 -3.42
CA ARG A 397 -27.65 -0.80 -2.57
C ARG A 397 -26.73 -2.02 -2.64
N SER A 398 -27.29 -3.22 -2.76
CA SER A 398 -26.53 -4.46 -2.80
C SER A 398 -25.72 -4.60 -4.10
N TRP A 399 -26.29 -4.19 -5.24
CA TRP A 399 -25.54 -4.03 -6.49
C TRP A 399 -24.51 -2.90 -6.42
N ALA A 400 -24.85 -1.75 -5.83
CA ALA A 400 -23.91 -0.63 -5.69
C ALA A 400 -22.67 -1.03 -4.88
N PHE A 401 -22.82 -1.86 -3.84
CA PHE A 401 -21.71 -2.48 -3.13
C PHE A 401 -20.89 -3.40 -4.05
N LEU A 402 -21.55 -4.32 -4.76
CA LEU A 402 -20.88 -5.33 -5.58
C LEU A 402 -20.10 -4.71 -6.75
N ASN A 403 -20.66 -3.67 -7.38
CA ASN A 403 -20.12 -3.03 -8.57
C ASN A 403 -19.17 -1.86 -8.26
N ALA A 404 -18.98 -1.51 -6.99
CA ALA A 404 -18.04 -0.47 -6.59
C ALA A 404 -16.59 -0.92 -6.80
N LYS A 405 -15.79 -0.08 -7.46
CA LYS A 405 -14.38 -0.36 -7.74
C LYS A 405 -13.54 -0.46 -6.48
N GLU A 406 -13.97 0.23 -5.43
CA GLU A 406 -13.38 0.14 -4.10
C GLU A 406 -13.46 -1.30 -3.58
N ASN A 407 -14.55 -2.03 -3.83
CA ASN A 407 -14.71 -3.41 -3.37
C ASN A 407 -14.14 -4.40 -4.38
N PHE A 408 -14.63 -4.35 -5.63
CA PHE A 408 -14.22 -5.24 -6.72
C PHE A 408 -13.78 -4.40 -7.91
N GLY A 409 -12.47 -4.28 -8.12
CA GLY A 409 -11.96 -3.41 -9.17
C GLY A 409 -10.44 -3.36 -9.28
N ASN A 410 -9.96 -2.39 -10.02
CA ASN A 410 -8.55 -2.23 -10.37
C ASN A 410 -7.91 -0.98 -9.72
N LEU A 411 -8.55 -0.37 -8.71
CA LEU A 411 -7.95 0.72 -7.95
C LEU A 411 -6.84 0.16 -7.05
N PRO A 412 -5.78 0.93 -6.75
CA PRO A 412 -4.78 0.52 -5.75
C PRO A 412 -5.40 0.09 -4.42
N THR A 413 -6.50 0.73 -4.00
CA THR A 413 -7.25 0.50 -2.76
C THR A 413 -8.42 -0.49 -2.89
N SER A 414 -8.59 -1.15 -4.04
CA SER A 414 -9.61 -2.20 -4.20
C SER A 414 -9.38 -3.35 -3.21
N LEU A 415 -10.43 -3.82 -2.52
CA LEU A 415 -10.32 -5.00 -1.64
C LEU A 415 -10.00 -6.27 -2.44
N VAL A 416 -10.66 -6.40 -3.59
CA VAL A 416 -10.46 -7.50 -4.52
C VAL A 416 -10.02 -6.93 -5.86
N LYS A 417 -8.83 -7.32 -6.30
CA LYS A 417 -8.33 -6.96 -7.63
C LYS A 417 -9.09 -7.70 -8.71
N MET A 418 -9.85 -6.97 -9.49
CA MET A 418 -10.63 -7.52 -10.59
C MET A 418 -10.68 -6.54 -11.76
N ALA A 419 -10.57 -7.09 -12.97
CA ALA A 419 -10.60 -6.33 -14.20
C ALA A 419 -11.98 -5.68 -14.37
N PRO A 420 -12.06 -4.40 -14.75
CA PRO A 420 -13.32 -3.79 -15.11
C PRO A 420 -13.85 -4.41 -16.39
N TRP A 421 -15.17 -4.65 -16.45
CA TRP A 421 -15.84 -5.19 -17.65
C TRP A 421 -15.72 -4.23 -18.83
N THR A 422 -15.88 -2.95 -18.57
CA THR A 422 -15.71 -1.86 -19.55
C THR A 422 -14.78 -0.81 -18.98
N SER A 423 -14.07 -0.07 -19.84
CA SER A 423 -13.21 1.02 -19.37
C SER A 423 -14.03 2.02 -18.55
N GLY A 424 -13.57 2.31 -17.33
CA GLY A 424 -14.30 3.17 -16.40
C GLY A 424 -15.49 2.52 -15.69
N GLY A 425 -15.94 1.32 -16.08
CA GLY A 425 -17.03 0.57 -15.46
C GLY A 425 -16.62 -0.26 -14.24
N GLY A 426 -17.59 -1.00 -13.67
CA GLY A 426 -17.33 -1.95 -12.59
C GLY A 426 -16.83 -3.31 -13.09
N ALA A 427 -16.49 -4.20 -12.16
CA ALA A 427 -15.79 -5.45 -12.47
C ALA A 427 -16.69 -6.60 -12.94
N TRP A 428 -18.00 -6.50 -12.72
CA TRP A 428 -18.95 -7.58 -13.01
C TRP A 428 -19.57 -7.40 -14.40
N ILE A 429 -19.52 -8.46 -15.18
CA ILE A 429 -20.15 -8.52 -16.50
C ILE A 429 -21.64 -8.68 -16.27
N GLY A 430 -22.40 -7.75 -16.84
CA GLY A 430 -23.82 -7.97 -17.01
C GLY A 430 -24.75 -7.04 -16.26
N GLY A 431 -24.25 -5.96 -15.67
CA GLY A 431 -25.11 -4.89 -15.19
C GLY A 431 -26.15 -5.33 -14.14
N ASN A 432 -26.94 -4.37 -13.68
CA ASN A 432 -28.07 -4.61 -12.79
C ASN A 432 -29.33 -4.96 -13.61
N ALA A 433 -30.50 -5.04 -12.98
CA ALA A 433 -31.79 -5.21 -13.65
C ALA A 433 -32.12 -4.10 -14.70
N THR A 434 -31.31 -3.05 -14.84
CA THR A 434 -31.45 -2.00 -15.85
C THR A 434 -30.38 -2.03 -16.96
N ASP A 435 -29.22 -2.67 -16.75
CA ASP A 435 -28.10 -2.74 -17.69
C ASP A 435 -27.87 -4.19 -18.15
N ASP A 436 -27.87 -4.49 -19.46
CA ASP A 436 -27.74 -5.87 -20.01
C ASP A 436 -28.73 -6.89 -19.39
N LYS A 437 -29.87 -6.40 -18.87
CA LYS A 437 -30.94 -7.19 -18.23
C LYS A 437 -31.31 -8.43 -19.04
N THR A 438 -31.36 -8.29 -20.36
CA THR A 438 -31.76 -9.35 -21.27
C THR A 438 -30.91 -10.59 -21.10
N GLU A 439 -29.64 -10.49 -20.67
CA GLU A 439 -28.75 -11.64 -20.54
C GLU A 439 -28.48 -12.06 -19.09
N ASN A 440 -28.60 -11.15 -18.14
CA ASN A 440 -28.13 -11.36 -16.77
C ASN A 440 -29.24 -11.41 -15.74
N TRP A 441 -30.49 -11.21 -16.14
CA TRP A 441 -31.60 -11.30 -15.22
C TRP A 441 -32.79 -12.04 -15.83
N VAL A 442 -33.46 -12.82 -15.01
CA VAL A 442 -34.72 -13.49 -15.37
C VAL A 442 -35.71 -13.41 -14.22
N ASN A 443 -36.95 -13.04 -14.53
CA ASN A 443 -38.04 -13.08 -13.57
C ASN A 443 -38.38 -14.53 -13.26
N TYR A 444 -38.34 -14.91 -12.00
CA TYR A 444 -38.86 -16.21 -11.59
C TYR A 444 -40.36 -16.31 -11.86
N SER A 445 -40.79 -17.43 -12.44
CA SER A 445 -42.20 -17.78 -12.62
C SER A 445 -42.30 -19.29 -12.56
N ALA A 446 -43.19 -19.81 -11.70
CA ALA A 446 -43.44 -21.25 -11.55
C ALA A 446 -44.29 -21.81 -12.71
N SER A 447 -43.81 -21.69 -13.94
CA SER A 447 -44.46 -22.13 -15.17
C SER A 447 -43.45 -22.74 -16.13
N THR A 448 -43.90 -23.56 -17.09
CA THR A 448 -43.01 -24.11 -18.13
C THR A 448 -42.30 -23.02 -18.93
N THR A 449 -42.96 -21.90 -19.21
CA THR A 449 -42.34 -20.74 -19.87
C THR A 449 -41.26 -20.12 -18.98
N GLY A 450 -41.51 -19.97 -17.68
CA GLY A 450 -40.52 -19.50 -16.70
C GLY A 450 -39.31 -20.43 -16.60
N ASP A 451 -39.55 -21.74 -16.53
CA ASP A 451 -38.51 -22.77 -16.52
C ASP A 451 -37.62 -22.66 -17.77
N ASN A 452 -38.25 -22.59 -18.96
CA ASN A 452 -37.52 -22.43 -20.23
C ASN A 452 -36.70 -21.14 -20.29
N ASN A 453 -37.23 -20.03 -19.75
CA ASN A 453 -36.49 -18.77 -19.69
C ASN A 453 -35.24 -18.89 -18.81
N ILE A 454 -35.34 -19.54 -17.66
CA ILE A 454 -34.20 -19.80 -16.76
C ILE A 454 -33.18 -20.71 -17.46
N ILE A 455 -33.63 -21.84 -18.01
CA ILE A 455 -32.74 -22.83 -18.66
C ILE A 455 -31.98 -22.22 -19.84
N ASN A 456 -32.64 -21.40 -20.66
CA ASN A 456 -32.01 -20.70 -21.78
C ASN A 456 -30.93 -19.70 -21.34
N LYS A 457 -31.00 -19.18 -20.11
CA LYS A 457 -29.96 -18.30 -19.53
C LYS A 457 -28.83 -19.06 -18.87
N ILE A 458 -29.11 -20.23 -18.29
CA ILE A 458 -28.07 -21.13 -17.79
C ILE A 458 -27.23 -21.67 -18.96
N ASN A 459 -27.90 -22.00 -20.07
CA ASN A 459 -27.31 -22.61 -21.27
C ASN A 459 -27.63 -21.80 -22.53
N PRO A 460 -27.07 -20.59 -22.68
CA PRO A 460 -27.31 -19.76 -23.86
C PRO A 460 -26.64 -20.38 -25.10
N THR A 461 -27.23 -20.13 -26.28
CA THR A 461 -26.67 -20.55 -27.57
C THR A 461 -25.30 -19.93 -27.82
N ASP A 462 -25.11 -18.67 -27.41
CA ASP A 462 -23.82 -18.00 -27.43
C ASP A 462 -23.06 -18.30 -26.13
N ALA A 463 -22.02 -19.13 -26.23
CA ALA A 463 -21.20 -19.53 -25.09
C ALA A 463 -20.51 -18.36 -24.38
N SER A 464 -20.28 -17.22 -25.05
CA SER A 464 -19.69 -16.02 -24.42
C SER A 464 -20.63 -15.37 -23.39
N LYS A 465 -21.93 -15.67 -23.49
CA LYS A 465 -22.98 -15.19 -22.58
C LYS A 465 -23.26 -16.16 -21.44
N LYS A 466 -22.63 -17.34 -21.43
CA LYS A 466 -22.82 -18.31 -20.34
C LYS A 466 -22.39 -17.68 -19.02
N PRO A 467 -23.27 -17.65 -17.99
CA PRO A 467 -22.96 -17.03 -16.71
C PRO A 467 -21.84 -17.80 -16.02
N ASP A 468 -20.95 -17.07 -15.35
CA ASP A 468 -19.91 -17.63 -14.48
C ASP A 468 -20.51 -18.00 -13.12
N ILE A 469 -21.50 -17.23 -12.66
CA ILE A 469 -22.17 -17.37 -11.36
C ILE A 469 -23.67 -17.24 -11.57
N ILE A 470 -24.46 -18.07 -10.89
CA ILE A 470 -25.92 -17.94 -10.80
C ILE A 470 -26.28 -17.60 -9.36
N ILE A 471 -27.09 -16.55 -9.17
CA ILE A 471 -27.65 -16.17 -7.87
C ILE A 471 -29.17 -16.32 -7.95
N LEU A 472 -29.71 -17.19 -7.10
CA LEU A 472 -31.15 -17.32 -6.90
C LEU A 472 -31.52 -16.53 -5.65
N GLY A 473 -32.48 -15.61 -5.78
CA GLY A 473 -33.01 -14.79 -4.70
C GLY A 473 -34.51 -14.93 -4.55
N TYR A 474 -35.10 -14.12 -3.70
CA TYR A 474 -36.56 -14.01 -3.60
C TYR A 474 -37.18 -13.60 -4.96
N ASP A 475 -38.26 -14.20 -5.45
CA ASP A 475 -39.15 -15.17 -4.78
C ASP A 475 -39.09 -16.56 -5.44
N VAL A 476 -37.89 -17.13 -5.60
CA VAL A 476 -37.76 -18.50 -6.11
C VAL A 476 -38.34 -19.48 -5.07
N LEU A 477 -39.63 -19.79 -5.16
CA LEU A 477 -40.33 -20.64 -4.19
C LEU A 477 -40.16 -22.14 -4.45
N TYR A 478 -39.94 -22.55 -5.70
CA TYR A 478 -39.81 -23.96 -6.09
C TYR A 478 -38.74 -24.14 -7.15
N ILE A 479 -37.78 -25.03 -6.89
CA ILE A 479 -36.82 -25.50 -7.90
C ILE A 479 -37.49 -26.63 -8.69
N ARG A 480 -38.28 -26.24 -9.70
CA ARG A 480 -39.04 -27.17 -10.54
C ARG A 480 -38.11 -28.17 -11.26
N PRO A 481 -38.56 -29.41 -11.57
CA PRO A 481 -37.68 -30.48 -12.04
C PRO A 481 -36.76 -30.13 -13.21
N ALA A 482 -37.26 -29.41 -14.23
CA ALA A 482 -36.45 -29.02 -15.38
C ALA A 482 -35.33 -28.02 -15.01
N VAL A 483 -35.63 -27.05 -14.13
CA VAL A 483 -34.65 -26.10 -13.60
C VAL A 483 -33.67 -26.81 -12.66
N ALA A 484 -34.14 -27.75 -11.83
CA ALA A 484 -33.30 -28.57 -10.96
C ALA A 484 -32.23 -29.33 -11.76
N THR A 485 -32.63 -30.00 -12.85
CA THR A 485 -31.70 -30.69 -13.75
C THR A 485 -30.68 -29.72 -14.34
N ALA A 486 -31.11 -28.58 -14.90
CA ALA A 486 -30.20 -27.62 -15.49
C ALA A 486 -29.20 -27.03 -14.48
N LEU A 487 -29.63 -26.75 -13.24
CA LEU A 487 -28.75 -26.26 -12.17
C LEU A 487 -27.75 -27.33 -11.72
N LEU A 488 -28.19 -28.58 -11.56
CA LEU A 488 -27.30 -29.68 -11.17
C LEU A 488 -26.27 -29.97 -12.26
N ASP A 489 -26.67 -29.97 -13.53
CA ASP A 489 -25.76 -30.10 -14.67
C ASP A 489 -24.77 -28.94 -14.70
N TYR A 490 -25.23 -27.71 -14.47
CA TYR A 490 -24.37 -26.53 -14.38
C TYR A 490 -23.35 -26.66 -13.24
N ILE A 491 -23.76 -27.07 -12.04
CA ILE A 491 -22.89 -27.30 -10.87
C ILE A 491 -21.87 -28.41 -11.16
N ASN A 492 -22.32 -29.53 -11.73
CA ASN A 492 -21.45 -30.67 -12.05
C ASN A 492 -20.46 -30.34 -13.17
N ASN A 493 -20.77 -29.35 -14.01
CA ASN A 493 -19.84 -28.77 -14.99
C ASN A 493 -19.05 -27.57 -14.43
N ASN A 494 -18.80 -27.54 -13.11
CA ASN A 494 -18.02 -26.51 -12.42
C ASN A 494 -18.63 -25.09 -12.44
N GLY A 495 -19.90 -24.93 -12.79
CA GLY A 495 -20.63 -23.68 -12.64
C GLY A 495 -20.91 -23.33 -11.18
N ILE A 496 -20.92 -22.04 -10.84
CA ILE A 496 -21.07 -21.56 -9.46
C ILE A 496 -22.53 -21.19 -9.20
N VAL A 497 -23.15 -21.76 -8.17
CA VAL A 497 -24.52 -21.42 -7.76
C VAL A 497 -24.53 -20.93 -6.31
N ILE A 498 -25.10 -19.74 -6.10
CA ILE A 498 -25.43 -19.17 -4.80
C ILE A 498 -26.95 -19.16 -4.70
N MET A 499 -27.48 -19.89 -3.72
CA MET A 499 -28.92 -20.09 -3.56
C MET A 499 -29.39 -19.43 -2.27
N LEU A 500 -30.19 -18.37 -2.41
CA LEU A 500 -30.86 -17.65 -1.33
C LEU A 500 -32.35 -18.05 -1.37
N LEU A 501 -32.76 -18.95 -0.48
CA LEU A 501 -34.07 -19.60 -0.54
C LEU A 501 -34.82 -19.45 0.79
N GLN A 502 -36.06 -18.97 0.75
CA GLN A 502 -36.96 -18.82 1.92
C GLN A 502 -38.31 -19.49 1.67
N ASP A 503 -39.10 -19.74 2.72
CA ASP A 503 -40.53 -20.10 2.64
C ASP A 503 -40.88 -21.32 1.73
N SER A 504 -39.94 -22.25 1.58
CA SER A 504 -39.89 -23.16 0.43
C SER A 504 -39.75 -24.65 0.82
N VAL A 505 -40.61 -25.13 1.73
CA VAL A 505 -40.59 -26.52 2.26
C VAL A 505 -41.18 -27.61 1.32
N GLY A 506 -41.44 -27.25 0.06
CA GLY A 506 -42.09 -28.09 -0.95
C GLY A 506 -41.29 -29.34 -1.36
N THR A 507 -41.98 -30.28 -2.01
CA THR A 507 -41.42 -31.54 -2.55
C THR A 507 -40.24 -31.31 -3.50
N GLU A 508 -40.32 -30.27 -4.32
CA GLU A 508 -39.40 -29.93 -5.39
C GLU A 508 -38.02 -29.56 -4.83
N ASN A 509 -37.99 -28.74 -3.78
CA ASN A 509 -36.73 -28.31 -3.16
C ASN A 509 -36.08 -29.46 -2.41
N ARG A 510 -36.87 -30.32 -1.73
CA ARG A 510 -36.36 -31.57 -1.14
C ARG A 510 -35.71 -32.45 -2.20
N SER A 511 -36.36 -32.63 -3.35
CA SER A 511 -35.82 -33.40 -4.47
C SER A 511 -34.51 -32.80 -5.00
N PHE A 512 -34.43 -31.48 -5.15
CA PHE A 512 -33.18 -30.81 -5.56
C PHE A 512 -32.03 -31.11 -4.59
N PHE A 513 -32.23 -30.93 -3.27
CA PHE A 513 -31.18 -31.18 -2.29
C PHE A 513 -30.83 -32.67 -2.17
N ASN A 514 -31.82 -33.57 -2.25
CA ASN A 514 -31.59 -35.01 -2.34
C ASN A 514 -30.66 -35.35 -3.53
N SER A 515 -30.93 -34.79 -4.71
CA SER A 515 -30.08 -34.97 -5.89
C SER A 515 -28.70 -34.31 -5.76
N LEU A 516 -28.60 -33.11 -5.16
CA LEU A 516 -27.34 -32.41 -4.93
C LEU A 516 -26.37 -33.26 -4.11
N PHE A 517 -26.88 -33.84 -3.01
CA PHE A 517 -26.11 -34.62 -2.03
C PHE A 517 -26.05 -36.13 -2.33
N GLY A 518 -26.84 -36.62 -3.28
CA GLY A 518 -26.92 -38.04 -3.60
C GLY A 518 -27.59 -38.89 -2.52
N VAL A 519 -28.62 -38.34 -1.85
CA VAL A 519 -29.37 -39.00 -0.76
C VAL A 519 -30.89 -38.93 -1.03
N SER A 520 -31.71 -39.54 -0.17
CA SER A 520 -33.18 -39.58 -0.33
C SER A 520 -33.96 -39.10 0.90
N ASN A 521 -33.27 -38.71 1.97
CA ASN A 521 -33.86 -38.42 3.28
C ASN A 521 -33.74 -36.93 3.69
N ILE A 522 -33.39 -36.03 2.77
CA ILE A 522 -33.41 -34.59 3.06
C ILE A 522 -34.84 -34.15 3.37
N THR A 523 -34.98 -33.39 4.45
CA THR A 523 -36.20 -32.68 4.81
C THR A 523 -35.91 -31.20 4.99
N LEU A 524 -36.96 -30.38 4.98
CA LEU A 524 -36.86 -28.92 5.09
C LEU A 524 -37.72 -28.46 6.26
N ASP A 525 -37.22 -27.49 7.02
CA ASP A 525 -37.93 -26.86 8.12
C ASP A 525 -38.00 -25.34 7.95
N SER A 526 -39.06 -24.75 8.50
CA SER A 526 -39.26 -23.31 8.58
C SER A 526 -38.75 -22.82 9.93
N ASN A 527 -37.87 -21.82 9.92
CA ASN A 527 -37.12 -21.31 11.06
C ASN A 527 -37.34 -19.80 11.21
N GLY A 528 -37.60 -19.36 12.44
CA GLY A 528 -37.73 -17.94 12.74
C GLY A 528 -38.78 -17.22 11.90
N SER A 529 -38.65 -15.90 11.83
CA SER A 529 -39.49 -14.98 11.06
C SER A 529 -38.78 -13.63 11.06
N GLY A 530 -39.15 -12.76 10.11
CA GLY A 530 -38.62 -11.39 9.94
C GLY A 530 -37.95 -10.80 11.18
N GLY A 531 -36.65 -10.55 11.12
CA GLY A 531 -35.85 -10.03 12.24
C GLY A 531 -35.22 -11.11 13.13
N ALA A 532 -35.30 -12.38 12.75
CA ALA A 532 -34.57 -13.44 13.45
C ALA A 532 -33.05 -13.23 13.33
N MET A 533 -32.31 -13.41 14.42
CA MET A 533 -30.86 -13.22 14.49
C MET A 533 -30.15 -14.56 14.70
N TYR A 534 -29.46 -15.06 13.68
CA TYR A 534 -28.83 -16.37 13.70
C TYR A 534 -27.32 -16.27 13.94
N PRO A 535 -26.74 -17.07 14.85
CA PRO A 535 -25.30 -17.13 15.04
C PRO A 535 -24.58 -17.62 13.77
N LEU A 536 -23.45 -17.00 13.46
CA LEU A 536 -22.48 -17.55 12.52
C LEU A 536 -21.56 -18.50 13.29
N VAL A 537 -21.51 -19.76 12.86
CA VAL A 537 -20.73 -20.83 13.48
C VAL A 537 -19.50 -21.12 12.64
N GLY A 538 -18.32 -20.99 13.25
CA GLY A 538 -17.04 -21.20 12.58
C GLY A 538 -15.93 -20.37 13.23
N THR A 539 -14.79 -21.01 13.47
CA THR A 539 -13.65 -20.40 14.19
C THR A 539 -12.35 -20.49 13.41
N ASP A 540 -12.31 -21.18 12.27
CA ASP A 540 -11.11 -21.32 11.45
C ASP A 540 -10.63 -19.94 10.97
N PRO A 541 -9.40 -19.51 11.33
CA PRO A 541 -8.84 -18.24 10.87
C PRO A 541 -8.60 -18.19 9.36
N ASN A 542 -8.57 -19.32 8.68
CA ASN A 542 -8.34 -19.41 7.23
C ASN A 542 -9.64 -19.54 6.42
N ASP A 543 -10.80 -19.56 7.08
CA ASP A 543 -12.08 -19.64 6.37
C ASP A 543 -12.35 -18.33 5.61
N LYS A 544 -12.26 -18.39 4.28
CA LYS A 544 -12.42 -17.22 3.40
C LYS A 544 -13.86 -16.69 3.32
N ILE A 545 -14.86 -17.39 3.88
CA ILE A 545 -16.27 -16.96 3.92
C ILE A 545 -16.53 -16.14 5.19
N LEU A 546 -16.12 -16.63 6.36
CA LEU A 546 -16.30 -15.89 7.62
C LEU A 546 -15.15 -14.94 7.94
N ASN A 547 -13.94 -15.15 7.41
CA ASN A 547 -12.77 -14.30 7.62
C ASN A 547 -12.05 -14.02 6.29
N GLY A 548 -12.76 -13.40 5.34
CA GLY A 548 -12.27 -13.10 4.01
C GLY A 548 -11.79 -11.66 3.83
N GLN A 549 -11.38 -11.33 2.59
CA GLN A 549 -10.87 -10.00 2.19
C GLN A 549 -11.85 -8.86 2.48
N VAL A 550 -13.15 -9.15 2.59
CA VAL A 550 -14.18 -8.13 2.81
C VAL A 550 -14.41 -7.85 4.30
N GLY A 551 -13.98 -8.76 5.19
CA GLY A 551 -14.04 -8.59 6.63
C GLY A 551 -14.22 -9.90 7.39
N ASP A 552 -14.15 -9.80 8.71
CA ASP A 552 -14.34 -10.91 9.65
C ASP A 552 -15.75 -10.87 10.27
N ALA A 553 -16.47 -11.97 10.15
CA ALA A 553 -17.81 -12.20 10.67
C ALA A 553 -17.86 -13.39 11.64
N ARG A 554 -16.72 -13.96 12.04
CA ARG A 554 -16.67 -15.06 13.02
C ARG A 554 -17.21 -14.61 14.38
N GLY A 555 -18.02 -15.47 15.00
CA GLY A 555 -18.68 -15.18 16.28
C GLY A 555 -19.76 -14.10 16.21
N GLN A 556 -20.11 -13.63 15.00
CA GLN A 556 -21.15 -12.63 14.78
C GLN A 556 -22.49 -13.30 14.41
N TYR A 557 -23.41 -12.50 13.89
CA TYR A 557 -24.76 -12.92 13.55
C TYR A 557 -25.11 -12.49 12.13
N TRP A 558 -26.01 -13.23 11.49
CA TRP A 558 -26.74 -12.75 10.32
C TRP A 558 -28.22 -12.58 10.69
N GLY A 559 -28.87 -11.64 10.03
CA GLY A 559 -30.26 -11.30 10.27
C GLY A 559 -31.12 -11.77 9.11
N GLU A 560 -32.28 -12.34 9.41
CA GLU A 560 -33.25 -12.70 8.39
C GLU A 560 -34.20 -11.53 8.07
N ASP A 561 -34.50 -11.39 6.77
CA ASP A 561 -35.45 -10.44 6.22
C ASP A 561 -36.91 -10.89 6.41
N ALA A 562 -37.89 -10.07 6.00
CA ALA A 562 -39.34 -10.18 6.18
C ALA A 562 -40.07 -11.54 5.99
N GLY A 563 -39.40 -12.63 5.64
CA GLY A 563 -39.98 -13.94 5.37
C GLY A 563 -39.86 -14.95 6.52
N THR A 564 -39.58 -16.19 6.14
CA THR A 564 -39.21 -17.28 7.04
C THR A 564 -37.92 -17.95 6.58
N THR A 565 -36.98 -18.13 7.50
CA THR A 565 -35.72 -18.83 7.19
C THR A 565 -35.98 -20.30 6.86
N LEU A 566 -35.46 -20.78 5.73
CA LEU A 566 -35.48 -22.19 5.39
C LEU A 566 -34.25 -22.90 5.97
N GLY A 567 -34.46 -24.03 6.64
CA GLY A 567 -33.38 -24.90 7.09
C GLY A 567 -33.45 -26.25 6.40
N ILE A 568 -32.28 -26.87 6.24
CA ILE A 568 -32.15 -28.19 5.60
C ILE A 568 -31.71 -29.19 6.66
N VAL A 569 -32.48 -30.26 6.79
CA VAL A 569 -32.29 -31.31 7.79
C VAL A 569 -31.80 -32.58 7.08
N ASN A 570 -30.97 -33.37 7.77
CA ASN A 570 -30.29 -34.57 7.27
C ASN A 570 -29.23 -34.31 6.19
N VAL A 571 -28.64 -33.12 6.15
CA VAL A 571 -27.48 -32.83 5.29
C VAL A 571 -26.29 -33.71 5.70
N PRO A 572 -25.63 -34.41 4.76
CA PRO A 572 -24.39 -35.12 5.05
C PRO A 572 -23.27 -34.14 5.45
N LEU A 573 -22.96 -34.05 6.75
CA LEU A 573 -22.01 -33.06 7.27
C LEU A 573 -20.58 -33.19 6.71
N SER A 574 -20.19 -34.37 6.21
CA SER A 574 -18.91 -34.56 5.52
C SER A 574 -18.82 -33.83 4.17
N GLN A 575 -19.96 -33.51 3.55
CA GLN A 575 -20.02 -32.85 2.25
C GLN A 575 -20.12 -31.33 2.34
N VAL A 576 -20.28 -30.75 3.54
CA VAL A 576 -20.51 -29.32 3.70
C VAL A 576 -19.63 -28.70 4.78
N THR A 577 -19.35 -27.41 4.62
CA THR A 577 -18.89 -26.54 5.71
C THR A 577 -20.08 -25.71 6.16
N VAL A 578 -20.51 -25.91 7.41
CA VAL A 578 -21.69 -25.24 7.97
C VAL A 578 -21.31 -23.89 8.56
N TYR A 579 -22.11 -22.87 8.25
CA TYR A 579 -21.93 -21.50 8.73
C TYR A 579 -23.06 -21.02 9.63
N SER A 580 -24.24 -21.64 9.59
CA SER A 580 -25.34 -21.31 10.52
C SER A 580 -26.39 -22.41 10.62
N TYR A 581 -27.10 -22.41 11.75
CA TYR A 581 -28.20 -23.32 12.07
C TYR A 581 -29.47 -22.54 12.38
N GLY A 582 -30.64 -23.18 12.30
CA GLY A 582 -31.98 -22.65 12.53
C GLY A 582 -32.31 -22.22 13.96
N LYS A 583 -31.30 -21.88 14.77
CA LYS A 583 -31.45 -21.47 16.17
C LYS A 583 -31.12 -19.99 16.33
N ALA A 584 -32.12 -19.14 16.06
CA ALA A 584 -31.99 -17.70 16.28
C ALA A 584 -31.91 -17.36 17.77
N ILE A 585 -31.08 -16.37 18.14
CA ILE A 585 -30.86 -15.98 19.54
C ILE A 585 -32.06 -15.27 20.16
N ASN A 586 -32.88 -14.61 19.33
CA ASN A 586 -34.06 -13.85 19.74
C ASN A 586 -35.36 -14.64 19.54
N ARG A 587 -35.28 -15.97 19.43
CA ARG A 587 -36.41 -16.89 19.31
C ARG A 587 -36.28 -18.02 20.33
N THR A 588 -37.41 -18.60 20.73
CA THR A 588 -37.46 -19.71 21.70
C THR A 588 -37.57 -21.08 21.04
N GLY A 589 -37.78 -21.13 19.72
CA GLY A 589 -37.86 -22.38 18.94
C GLY A 589 -36.52 -23.13 18.88
N SER A 590 -36.59 -24.46 18.81
CA SER A 590 -35.44 -25.38 18.86
C SER A 590 -35.23 -26.12 17.55
N ASN A 591 -35.22 -25.42 16.43
CA ASN A 591 -34.91 -26.05 15.14
C ASN A 591 -33.39 -26.05 14.91
N SER A 592 -32.90 -27.18 14.39
CA SER A 592 -31.47 -27.41 14.14
C SER A 592 -31.15 -27.60 12.66
N GLY A 593 -32.09 -27.36 11.76
CA GLY A 593 -31.83 -27.34 10.32
C GLY A 593 -30.67 -26.42 9.98
N ILE A 594 -29.87 -26.79 8.99
CA ILE A 594 -28.75 -25.97 8.54
C ILE A 594 -29.31 -24.86 7.66
N THR A 595 -29.02 -23.61 8.03
CA THR A 595 -29.53 -22.40 7.35
C THR A 595 -28.48 -21.72 6.49
N MET A 596 -27.21 -22.10 6.62
CA MET A 596 -26.14 -21.60 5.75
C MET A 596 -25.00 -22.61 5.64
N PHE A 597 -24.56 -22.93 4.42
CA PHE A 597 -23.40 -23.79 4.19
C PHE A 597 -22.77 -23.57 2.81
N LYS A 598 -21.50 -23.99 2.69
CA LYS A 598 -20.81 -24.21 1.40
C LYS A 598 -20.62 -25.70 1.18
N HIS A 599 -20.87 -26.18 -0.03
CA HIS A 599 -20.55 -27.56 -0.41
C HIS A 599 -19.03 -27.72 -0.58
N ASN A 600 -18.44 -28.78 -0.04
CA ASN A 600 -16.98 -28.94 0.03
C ASN A 600 -16.36 -29.32 -1.33
N THR A 601 -17.10 -30.06 -2.17
CA THR A 601 -16.61 -30.56 -3.47
C THR A 601 -17.36 -30.02 -4.69
N LYS A 602 -18.42 -29.23 -4.48
CA LYS A 602 -19.24 -28.65 -5.55
C LYS A 602 -19.21 -27.14 -5.39
N ASN A 603 -19.28 -26.42 -6.51
CA ASN A 603 -19.31 -24.96 -6.55
C ASN A 603 -20.70 -24.42 -6.16
N PHE A 604 -21.15 -24.74 -4.94
CA PHE A 604 -22.50 -24.44 -4.43
C PHE A 604 -22.46 -23.82 -3.04
N PHE A 605 -23.20 -22.72 -2.86
CA PHE A 605 -23.41 -22.05 -1.57
C PHE A 605 -24.90 -21.87 -1.31
N TYR A 606 -25.34 -22.17 -0.10
CA TYR A 606 -26.73 -22.06 0.33
C TYR A 606 -26.90 -21.10 1.50
N ILE A 607 -27.95 -20.28 1.42
CA ILE A 607 -28.46 -19.44 2.50
C ILE A 607 -29.98 -19.58 2.55
N GLY A 608 -30.50 -19.86 3.73
CA GLY A 608 -31.93 -20.06 4.00
C GLY A 608 -32.77 -18.80 4.04
N ASP A 609 -32.37 -17.71 3.39
CA ASP A 609 -33.10 -16.44 3.40
C ASP A 609 -33.01 -15.80 2.01
N GLY A 610 -34.13 -15.70 1.30
CA GLY A 610 -34.23 -15.05 -0.01
C GLY A 610 -34.06 -13.53 0.06
N GLY A 611 -34.22 -12.95 1.26
CA GLY A 611 -34.00 -11.57 1.60
C GLY A 611 -32.62 -11.25 2.17
N PHE A 612 -31.68 -12.21 2.17
CA PHE A 612 -30.38 -12.04 2.84
C PHE A 612 -29.60 -10.80 2.37
N VAL A 613 -29.75 -10.44 1.09
CA VAL A 613 -29.11 -9.28 0.45
C VAL A 613 -30.05 -8.11 0.21
N SER A 614 -31.26 -8.19 0.77
CA SER A 614 -32.28 -7.18 0.53
C SER A 614 -31.92 -5.85 1.16
N ASN A 615 -32.28 -4.78 0.47
CA ASN A 615 -31.85 -3.44 0.82
C ASN A 615 -32.97 -2.40 0.68
N GLY A 616 -32.98 -1.40 1.56
CA GLY A 616 -33.92 -0.29 1.47
C GLY A 616 -34.06 0.48 2.77
N ASP A 617 -34.41 -0.22 3.85
CA ASP A 617 -34.59 0.38 5.17
C ASP A 617 -33.36 0.15 6.07
N LEU A 618 -32.72 1.23 6.53
CA LEU A 618 -31.55 1.17 7.41
C LEU A 618 -31.91 1.14 8.91
N THR A 619 -33.18 1.36 9.24
CA THR A 619 -33.70 1.51 10.60
C THR A 619 -34.57 0.35 11.06
N SER A 620 -35.19 -0.38 10.12
CA SER A 620 -35.99 -1.55 10.47
C SER A 620 -35.16 -2.65 11.12
N ALA A 621 -35.76 -3.26 12.14
CA ALA A 621 -35.25 -4.42 12.86
C ALA A 621 -35.63 -5.76 12.19
N VAL A 622 -36.54 -5.75 11.21
CA VAL A 622 -37.16 -6.96 10.64
C VAL A 622 -37.07 -7.07 9.13
N ILE A 623 -36.63 -6.00 8.43
CA ILE A 623 -36.39 -6.04 6.98
C ILE A 623 -35.05 -5.43 6.56
N CYS A 624 -34.57 -5.83 5.38
CA CYS A 624 -33.37 -5.29 4.73
C CYS A 624 -32.12 -5.39 5.60
N PRO A 625 -31.64 -6.60 5.93
CA PRO A 625 -30.47 -6.77 6.79
C PRO A 625 -29.15 -6.31 6.13
N PHE A 626 -29.13 -6.14 4.81
CA PHE A 626 -27.95 -5.73 4.06
C PHE A 626 -27.66 -4.22 4.19
N ASN A 627 -26.43 -3.89 4.61
CA ASN A 627 -25.99 -2.50 4.77
C ASN A 627 -24.58 -2.26 4.21
N TYR A 628 -24.31 -1.02 3.80
CA TYR A 628 -23.03 -0.59 3.27
C TYR A 628 -22.82 0.91 3.57
N ASP A 629 -21.57 1.36 3.55
CA ASP A 629 -21.18 2.75 3.71
C ASP A 629 -21.49 3.56 2.45
N ALA A 630 -22.42 4.51 2.53
CA ALA A 630 -22.90 5.28 1.38
C ALA A 630 -21.79 6.02 0.60
N THR A 631 -20.66 6.33 1.23
CA THR A 631 -19.55 7.09 0.64
C THR A 631 -18.53 6.16 -0.01
N THR A 632 -17.98 5.23 0.76
CA THR A 632 -16.90 4.32 0.36
C THR A 632 -17.40 3.07 -0.35
N LYS A 633 -18.72 2.84 -0.33
CA LYS A 633 -19.39 1.63 -0.82
C LYS A 633 -19.01 0.34 -0.07
N ARG A 634 -18.21 0.42 1.00
CA ARG A 634 -17.76 -0.72 1.81
C ARG A 634 -18.93 -1.40 2.51
N PRO A 635 -18.92 -2.73 2.72
CA PRO A 635 -20.00 -3.39 3.45
C PRO A 635 -19.91 -3.03 4.93
N LEU A 636 -21.07 -2.87 5.56
CA LEU A 636 -21.18 -2.55 6.97
C LEU A 636 -22.16 -3.50 7.65
N PRO A 637 -21.90 -3.93 8.90
CA PRO A 637 -22.94 -4.54 9.72
C PRO A 637 -24.12 -3.57 9.91
N LYS A 638 -25.32 -4.13 10.10
CA LYS A 638 -26.54 -3.36 10.42
C LYS A 638 -27.00 -3.67 11.83
N PRO A 639 -27.20 -2.69 12.74
CA PRO A 639 -27.92 -2.92 13.99
C PRO A 639 -29.34 -3.46 13.70
N TYR A 640 -29.62 -4.71 14.08
CA TYR A 640 -30.73 -5.49 13.51
C TYR A 640 -31.37 -6.46 14.52
N GLY A 641 -32.53 -7.01 14.15
CA GLY A 641 -33.27 -7.99 14.91
C GLY A 641 -34.28 -7.36 15.87
N ASP A 642 -35.47 -7.95 15.94
CA ASP A 642 -36.54 -7.56 16.86
C ASP A 642 -36.31 -8.15 18.26
N ALA A 643 -37.03 -7.62 19.25
CA ALA A 643 -36.92 -8.05 20.63
C ALA A 643 -37.53 -9.45 20.83
N GLY A 644 -36.89 -10.30 21.62
CA GLY A 644 -37.37 -11.64 21.92
C GLY A 644 -36.32 -12.49 22.63
N ASN A 645 -36.74 -13.45 23.47
CA ASN A 645 -35.84 -14.35 24.20
C ASN A 645 -34.67 -13.63 24.95
N GLY A 646 -34.97 -12.48 25.59
CA GLY A 646 -33.97 -11.66 26.29
C GLY A 646 -33.08 -10.79 25.38
N TYR A 647 -33.20 -10.91 24.06
CA TYR A 647 -32.59 -10.00 23.10
C TYR A 647 -33.34 -8.67 23.07
N THR A 648 -32.59 -7.57 23.23
CA THR A 648 -33.13 -6.21 23.01
C THR A 648 -33.06 -5.88 21.53
N ALA A 649 -34.15 -5.35 20.95
CA ALA A 649 -34.20 -5.04 19.52
C ALA A 649 -32.98 -4.21 19.09
N ARG A 650 -32.33 -4.62 17.99
CA ARG A 650 -31.15 -3.96 17.41
C ARG A 650 -29.94 -3.84 18.35
N SER A 651 -29.88 -4.65 19.42
CA SER A 651 -28.74 -4.66 20.36
C SER A 651 -27.48 -5.31 19.81
N LYS A 652 -27.58 -6.06 18.71
CA LYS A 652 -26.46 -6.61 17.94
C LYS A 652 -26.62 -6.28 16.46
N SER A 653 -25.57 -6.57 15.70
CA SER A 653 -25.53 -6.29 14.27
C SER A 653 -25.63 -7.56 13.43
N ALA A 654 -26.35 -7.46 12.32
CA ALA A 654 -26.37 -8.44 11.24
C ALA A 654 -25.20 -8.18 10.28
N TYR A 655 -24.44 -9.22 9.96
CA TYR A 655 -23.23 -9.19 9.13
C TYR A 655 -23.47 -9.65 7.68
N ASN A 656 -24.72 -9.65 7.22
CA ASN A 656 -25.13 -10.17 5.91
C ASN A 656 -24.28 -9.62 4.75
N SER A 657 -23.96 -8.32 4.76
CA SER A 657 -23.16 -7.68 3.69
C SER A 657 -21.70 -8.12 3.66
N ILE A 658 -21.09 -8.35 4.83
CA ILE A 658 -19.71 -8.85 4.94
C ILE A 658 -19.67 -10.32 4.49
N VAL A 659 -20.58 -11.14 4.99
CA VAL A 659 -20.69 -12.56 4.61
C VAL A 659 -20.93 -12.69 3.10
N MET A 660 -21.89 -11.96 2.54
CA MET A 660 -22.14 -11.99 1.10
C MET A 660 -20.94 -11.48 0.29
N GLY A 661 -20.27 -10.42 0.76
CA GLY A 661 -19.05 -9.94 0.13
C GLY A 661 -17.97 -11.01 0.02
N ASN A 662 -17.70 -11.72 1.11
CA ASN A 662 -16.76 -12.84 1.13
C ASN A 662 -17.23 -14.02 0.25
N ILE A 663 -18.53 -14.33 0.21
CA ILE A 663 -19.09 -15.32 -0.73
C ILE A 663 -18.82 -14.91 -2.18
N MET A 664 -18.98 -13.64 -2.52
CA MET A 664 -18.70 -13.14 -3.87
C MET A 664 -17.21 -13.17 -4.21
N VAL A 665 -16.31 -12.95 -3.24
CA VAL A 665 -14.87 -13.17 -3.42
C VAL A 665 -14.58 -14.64 -3.73
N TRP A 666 -15.14 -15.56 -2.93
CA TRP A 666 -15.02 -16.99 -3.16
C TRP A 666 -15.52 -17.37 -4.56
N ALA A 667 -16.72 -16.92 -4.93
CA ALA A 667 -17.32 -17.22 -6.23
C ALA A 667 -16.46 -16.71 -7.40
N ALA A 668 -15.91 -15.49 -7.30
CA ALA A 668 -15.03 -14.92 -8.33
C ALA A 668 -13.73 -15.72 -8.49
N ARG A 669 -13.09 -16.09 -7.37
CA ARG A 669 -11.86 -16.89 -7.36
C ARG A 669 -12.13 -18.30 -7.88
N THR A 670 -13.16 -18.97 -7.36
CA THR A 670 -13.55 -20.31 -7.82
C THR A 670 -13.88 -20.32 -9.31
N SER A 671 -14.58 -19.31 -9.82
CA SER A 671 -14.84 -19.15 -11.26
C SER A 671 -13.55 -18.97 -12.09
N GLU A 672 -12.57 -18.24 -11.58
CA GLU A 672 -11.29 -18.00 -12.28
C GLU A 672 -10.44 -19.26 -12.39
N PHE A 673 -10.34 -20.03 -11.30
CA PHE A 673 -9.36 -21.13 -11.20
C PHE A 673 -9.97 -22.52 -11.40
N ASN A 674 -11.23 -22.70 -11.04
CA ASN A 674 -11.94 -23.98 -11.05
C ASN A 674 -13.32 -23.88 -11.71
N GLY A 675 -13.56 -22.85 -12.52
CA GLY A 675 -14.79 -22.71 -13.29
C GLY A 675 -14.79 -23.55 -14.57
N PHE A 676 -15.89 -23.52 -15.32
CA PHE A 676 -15.96 -24.17 -16.64
C PHE A 676 -15.10 -23.47 -17.71
N LYS A 677 -14.78 -22.19 -17.52
CA LYS A 677 -13.82 -21.48 -18.37
C LYS A 677 -12.40 -21.89 -17.94
N PRO A 678 -11.56 -22.39 -18.86
CA PRO A 678 -10.18 -22.71 -18.52
C PRO A 678 -9.47 -21.49 -17.93
N TRP A 679 -8.74 -21.70 -16.85
CA TRP A 679 -7.92 -20.66 -16.26
C TRP A 679 -6.90 -20.14 -17.30
N LYS A 680 -6.66 -18.83 -17.32
CA LYS A 680 -5.82 -18.16 -18.33
C LYS A 680 -4.40 -18.72 -18.42
N TYR A 681 -3.89 -19.25 -17.31
CA TYR A 681 -2.56 -19.84 -17.22
C TYR A 681 -2.58 -21.37 -17.25
N ALA A 682 -3.71 -22.02 -17.62
CA ALA A 682 -3.80 -23.47 -17.67
C ALA A 682 -2.94 -24.09 -18.81
N ALA A 683 -2.78 -23.37 -19.92
CA ALA A 683 -1.91 -23.78 -21.01
C ALA A 683 -0.42 -23.80 -20.57
N PRO A 684 0.43 -24.61 -21.21
CA PRO A 684 1.88 -24.54 -20.97
C PRO A 684 2.42 -23.16 -21.38
N PRO A 685 3.55 -22.73 -20.80
CA PRO A 685 4.23 -21.49 -21.20
C PRO A 685 4.43 -21.43 -22.72
N THR A 686 4.11 -20.30 -23.33
CA THR A 686 4.32 -20.09 -24.77
C THR A 686 5.77 -19.62 -24.98
N PRO A 687 6.58 -20.29 -25.83
CA PRO A 687 7.99 -19.97 -26.06
C PRO A 687 8.26 -18.54 -26.53
#